data_AF-A0A507EZB3-F1
#
_entry.id   AF-A0A507EZB3-F1
#
_cell.length_a   1.000
_cell.length_b   1.000
_cell.length_c   1.000
_cell.angle_alpha   90.00
_cell.angle_beta   90.00
_cell.angle_gamma   90.00
#
_symmetry.space_group_name_H-M   'P 1'
#
loop_
_entity.id
_entity.type
_entity.pdbx_description
1 polymer ?
#
loop_
_entity_poly.entity_id
_entity_poly.type
_entity_poly.pdbx_seq_one_letter_code
_entity_poly.pdbx_strand_id
1 'polypeptide(L)'
;MQLAGILSSLLLATQALAIVRRGAPADAPTALKCAFVIDFEQGADGHAILAKHLAGKGLQWSERTSINNKYANFVSVQLVGDCQDAASIFEGLSGATSFSSVTSRPGPQPLASDRKEVPFSDELYHSITGVNDARNKLGLTGKGVTVAIIDTGVYYLHPALGGGIGKGFKVVGGYDLVGDAYSIADPTITPDDDPIDNCSDDSHGTHVAGIVAADARNITTPGYVPAVPFTGVAYEANILAYRVFGCPADSTASDVMAAAIYRAADDGADLINLSIGGGPNYPEEVDTIAAEAVGKAGHFVLASAGNSGAKGIQVTGNPSNSHGGFSVASFDSTVTPSPYSLIDDQPYFYGLGSNNAKFVEGESLDIVVNDLTADDTDLQSDGATNLSKNAKGKALLLRWGATTQGGSSKRCGYALAAGASHCILYGNTDEMVGIAGNAGLPSMFLSRAGGLALIAKVKAGGKPTFIFTTKQREYQIPTAGTISSFSSPGLSLDLEIKPDFGGLGGQVYSTVSDHAAQHANSPDSYGTKSGTSMASPYSAGVAALLLEQRKNNKPSFEDLRAILQNTASPRKIFQSKSYNSVAYQGAGLVNAYYAGQAVTVVTPSAIALKDTDNFKSSVVLTIRNDATEDVTYTFGSFSAATVNAYNVGDDFTLDATTISFTENQQASVEFSTKEVRVTKGQSAQVTVQFNAPEALTPYPIYSGYLQIIPSNQENAIHVPFAGVVGSYKNKAIWSRKSPSLAERWGSQYGLTEQNVATGLYADLDFNPLSEGAVINATLGAGVMAVASSTSRGGYIEILPVVAGPAAKRSNDLEAAGFNTSAPIYARLTDLVSEGNPSSPGLFVPMQRNGYSGASPVVPPTIWAFAGVAYDANGNPALLPSGTYKMKFSAVRNFASASSTKDEDFDIIMSPTFRLVDGAVPPAASSSASIASSTATSTQVATSASTASTAAPSGSAVTSGSAATGSASVATGSSVATGSSAATGSVAPTGSVAPTGNSAASSAVPSASGSTAASTSVPVVIASPTYAAPAPATPTPQPSNLYKAGAVSTFGSVFVALAGAALMF
;
A
#
# COMPACT_ATOMS: atom_id res chain seq x y z
N MET A 1 -31.72 -34.69 11.13
CA MET A 1 -31.50 -35.57 9.96
C MET A 1 -31.34 -34.64 8.75
N GLN A 2 -30.28 -34.79 7.93
CA GLN A 2 -30.00 -34.05 6.68
C GLN A 2 -30.12 -32.50 6.76
N LEU A 3 -29.04 -31.71 6.82
CA LEU A 3 -27.94 -31.60 5.85
C LEU A 3 -28.42 -31.68 4.38
N ALA A 4 -28.79 -30.52 3.81
CA ALA A 4 -28.50 -30.06 2.45
C ALA A 4 -29.20 -28.70 2.21
N GLY A 5 -28.46 -27.62 1.91
CA GLY A 5 -29.08 -26.35 1.47
C GLY A 5 -28.38 -25.03 1.80
N ILE A 6 -27.44 -24.98 2.75
CA ILE A 6 -26.77 -23.72 3.17
C ILE A 6 -25.34 -23.68 2.62
N LEU A 7 -25.20 -23.60 1.29
CA LEU A 7 -23.87 -23.47 0.64
C LEU A 7 -23.94 -22.83 -0.76
N SER A 8 -24.94 -22.01 -1.06
CA SER A 8 -25.15 -21.44 -2.42
C SER A 8 -25.75 -20.03 -2.44
N SER A 9 -25.65 -19.27 -1.34
CA SER A 9 -26.20 -17.92 -1.20
C SER A 9 -25.20 -16.87 -0.68
N LEU A 10 -23.91 -17.22 -0.55
CA LEU A 10 -22.85 -16.30 -0.14
C LEU A 10 -22.01 -15.72 -1.30
N LEU A 11 -22.42 -15.94 -2.55
CA LEU A 11 -21.89 -15.26 -3.74
C LEU A 11 -23.05 -14.56 -4.45
N LEU A 12 -23.04 -13.22 -4.47
CA LEU A 12 -23.70 -12.26 -5.41
C LEU A 12 -24.06 -10.93 -4.71
N ALA A 13 -23.07 -10.21 -4.16
CA ALA A 13 -23.29 -8.89 -3.55
C ALA A 13 -22.07 -7.94 -3.61
N THR A 14 -21.30 -7.95 -4.70
CA THR A 14 -20.23 -6.97 -4.94
C THR A 14 -20.29 -6.39 -6.35
N GLN A 15 -19.62 -5.24 -6.53
CA GLN A 15 -19.41 -4.50 -7.78
C GLN A 15 -20.55 -3.61 -8.30
N ALA A 16 -20.54 -2.36 -7.83
CA ALA A 16 -20.81 -1.18 -8.67
C ALA A 16 -19.93 -0.01 -8.19
N LEU A 17 -19.31 0.72 -9.12
CA LEU A 17 -18.46 1.92 -8.90
C LEU A 17 -17.22 1.76 -7.99
N ALA A 18 -16.22 1.03 -8.51
CA ALA A 18 -14.80 1.36 -8.33
C ALA A 18 -13.96 0.69 -9.44
N ILE A 19 -14.08 1.19 -10.68
CA ILE A 19 -13.40 0.59 -11.86
C ILE A 19 -12.04 1.27 -12.07
N VAL A 20 -11.11 1.02 -11.16
CA VAL A 20 -9.65 1.11 -11.36
C VAL A 20 -9.01 0.00 -10.51
N ARG A 21 -8.76 -1.17 -11.10
CA ARG A 21 -8.13 -2.30 -10.39
C ARG A 21 -6.64 -2.33 -10.75
N ARG A 22 -5.76 -2.17 -9.75
CA ARG A 22 -4.31 -2.03 -9.94
C ARG A 22 -3.53 -3.34 -9.66
N GLY A 23 -2.22 -3.28 -9.89
CA GLY A 23 -1.19 -4.30 -9.81
C GLY A 23 0.09 -3.66 -10.37
N ALA A 24 1.25 -3.99 -9.78
CA ALA A 24 2.10 -2.95 -9.19
C ALA A 24 1.31 -2.06 -8.19
N PRO A 25 1.79 -1.92 -6.94
CA PRO A 25 1.37 -0.83 -6.07
C PRO A 25 1.59 0.53 -6.76
N ALA A 26 0.78 1.54 -6.44
CA ALA A 26 0.96 2.87 -7.06
C ALA A 26 2.14 3.64 -6.46
N ASP A 27 2.63 3.14 -5.34
CA ASP A 27 3.83 3.49 -4.58
C ASP A 27 5.07 2.69 -5.03
N ALA A 28 4.98 1.81 -6.06
CA ALA A 28 6.14 1.08 -6.56
C ALA A 28 7.18 2.03 -7.21
N PRO A 29 8.50 1.84 -6.96
CA PRO A 29 9.54 2.64 -7.58
C PRO A 29 9.66 2.43 -9.10
N THR A 30 10.19 3.42 -9.79
CA THR A 30 10.47 3.41 -11.24
C THR A 30 11.92 3.82 -11.49
N ALA A 31 12.67 3.09 -12.31
CA ALA A 31 14.07 3.46 -12.59
C ALA A 31 14.16 4.79 -13.37
N LEU A 32 15.02 5.72 -12.93
CA LEU A 32 15.31 6.94 -13.66
C LEU A 32 16.26 6.64 -14.83
N LYS A 33 15.82 7.00 -16.04
CA LYS A 33 16.55 6.72 -17.28
C LYS A 33 17.94 7.38 -17.28
N CYS A 34 18.97 6.58 -17.54
CA CYS A 34 20.37 7.01 -17.60
C CYS A 34 20.93 7.61 -16.28
N ALA A 35 20.27 7.39 -15.13
CA ALA A 35 20.71 7.91 -13.84
C ALA A 35 21.32 6.80 -12.97
N PHE A 36 22.53 7.02 -12.46
CA PHE A 36 23.31 6.00 -11.74
C PHE A 36 24.01 6.56 -10.51
N VAL A 37 24.02 5.79 -9.42
CA VAL A 37 24.89 6.02 -8.25
C VAL A 37 26.14 5.16 -8.42
N ILE A 38 27.31 5.74 -8.17
CA ILE A 38 28.59 5.04 -8.07
C ILE A 38 29.16 5.28 -6.67
N ASP A 39 29.43 4.20 -5.95
CA ASP A 39 30.11 4.22 -4.65
C ASP A 39 31.62 4.08 -4.83
N PHE A 40 32.40 4.77 -4.00
CA PHE A 40 33.86 4.81 -4.03
C PHE A 40 34.48 4.43 -2.69
N GLU A 41 35.74 4.00 -2.70
CA GLU A 41 36.52 3.83 -1.48
C GLU A 41 36.57 5.14 -0.66
N GLN A 42 36.49 5.02 0.67
CA GLN A 42 36.45 6.17 1.57
C GLN A 42 37.71 7.05 1.45
N GLY A 43 37.50 8.35 1.27
CA GLY A 43 38.57 9.33 1.04
C GLY A 43 39.07 9.44 -0.41
N ALA A 44 38.52 8.69 -1.36
CA ALA A 44 38.78 8.89 -2.79
C ALA A 44 38.02 10.12 -3.34
N ASP A 45 38.61 10.82 -4.31
CA ASP A 45 37.91 11.87 -5.07
C ASP A 45 37.06 11.22 -6.18
N GLY A 46 35.89 10.69 -5.79
CA GLY A 46 34.97 9.98 -6.68
C GLY A 46 34.53 10.84 -7.87
N HIS A 47 34.34 12.15 -7.66
CA HIS A 47 33.97 13.09 -8.73
C HIS A 47 35.08 13.19 -9.78
N ALA A 48 36.33 13.48 -9.38
CA ALA A 48 37.44 13.61 -10.34
C ALA A 48 37.78 12.28 -11.04
N ILE A 49 37.62 11.15 -10.35
CA ILE A 49 37.77 9.80 -10.93
C ILE A 49 36.70 9.56 -12.00
N LEU A 50 35.42 9.77 -11.67
CA LEU A 50 34.29 9.53 -12.57
C LEU A 50 34.31 10.49 -13.78
N ALA A 51 34.58 11.78 -13.55
CA ALA A 51 34.73 12.78 -14.60
C ALA A 51 35.80 12.40 -15.63
N LYS A 52 36.96 11.94 -15.15
CA LYS A 52 38.07 11.47 -16.00
C LYS A 52 37.69 10.21 -16.78
N HIS A 53 36.96 9.28 -16.17
CA HIS A 53 36.53 8.03 -16.80
C HIS A 53 35.50 8.25 -17.91
N LEU A 54 34.43 9.00 -17.62
CA LEU A 54 33.38 9.32 -18.60
C LEU A 54 33.90 10.17 -19.76
N ALA A 55 34.81 11.13 -19.49
CA ALA A 55 35.53 11.86 -20.53
C ALA A 55 36.39 10.94 -21.41
N GLY A 56 37.02 9.90 -20.84
CA GLY A 56 37.75 8.87 -21.58
C GLY A 56 36.89 8.02 -22.52
N LYS A 57 35.60 7.83 -22.19
CA LYS A 57 34.60 7.18 -23.04
C LYS A 57 33.82 8.17 -23.95
N GLY A 58 34.13 9.46 -23.89
CA GLY A 58 33.48 10.51 -24.70
C GLY A 58 32.03 10.84 -24.30
N LEU A 59 31.57 10.36 -23.15
CA LEU A 59 30.18 10.49 -22.72
C LEU A 59 29.89 11.90 -22.15
N GLN A 60 28.70 12.41 -22.43
CA GLN A 60 28.19 13.63 -21.80
C GLN A 60 27.38 13.25 -20.55
N TRP A 61 27.55 14.01 -19.48
CA TRP A 61 26.94 13.73 -18.17
C TRP A 61 26.82 15.00 -17.33
N SER A 62 25.99 14.95 -16.30
CA SER A 62 25.97 15.92 -15.20
C SER A 62 25.90 15.18 -13.86
N GLU A 63 26.46 15.77 -12.81
CA GLU A 63 26.20 15.30 -11.45
C GLU A 63 24.74 15.58 -11.07
N ARG A 64 24.14 14.67 -10.30
CA ARG A 64 22.82 14.83 -9.67
C ARG A 64 22.97 15.22 -8.21
N THR A 65 23.81 14.48 -7.48
CA THR A 65 24.16 14.72 -6.08
C THR A 65 25.43 13.92 -5.75
N SER A 66 26.18 14.34 -4.74
CA SER A 66 27.32 13.58 -4.22
C SER A 66 27.41 13.70 -2.70
N ILE A 67 27.93 12.65 -2.06
CA ILE A 67 28.20 12.60 -0.63
C ILE A 67 29.63 12.11 -0.46
N ASN A 68 30.44 12.85 0.31
CA ASN A 68 31.77 12.41 0.75
C ASN A 68 31.92 12.79 2.22
N ASN A 69 31.52 11.88 3.11
CA ASN A 69 31.61 12.04 4.55
C ASN A 69 31.91 10.70 5.26
N LYS A 70 32.00 10.73 6.59
CA LYS A 70 32.29 9.56 7.45
C LYS A 70 31.37 8.34 7.28
N TYR A 71 30.20 8.48 6.63
CA TYR A 71 29.25 7.39 6.40
C TYR A 71 29.34 6.82 4.98
N ALA A 72 29.54 7.65 3.96
CA ALA A 72 29.60 7.23 2.56
C ALA A 72 30.47 8.14 1.67
N ASN A 73 30.93 7.58 0.56
CA ASN A 73 31.58 8.30 -0.54
C ASN A 73 30.91 7.84 -1.85
N PHE A 74 29.95 8.60 -2.38
CA PHE A 74 29.23 8.27 -3.61
C PHE A 74 29.01 9.49 -4.50
N VAL A 75 28.90 9.26 -5.81
CA VAL A 75 28.51 10.26 -6.81
C VAL A 75 27.33 9.72 -7.62
N SER A 76 26.23 10.46 -7.65
CA SER A 76 25.10 10.21 -8.55
C SER A 76 25.24 11.04 -9.82
N VAL A 77 25.06 10.42 -10.98
CA VAL A 77 25.19 11.07 -12.29
C VAL A 77 24.00 10.80 -13.19
N GLN A 78 23.68 11.80 -14.02
CA GLN A 78 22.77 11.71 -15.15
C GLN A 78 23.60 11.64 -16.44
N LEU A 79 23.57 10.53 -17.15
CA LEU A 79 24.21 10.40 -18.46
C LEU A 79 23.29 10.95 -19.57
N VAL A 80 23.90 11.47 -20.64
CA VAL A 80 23.22 12.09 -21.79
C VAL A 80 23.64 11.37 -23.08
N GLY A 81 22.67 10.76 -23.77
CA GLY A 81 22.87 10.01 -25.00
C GLY A 81 22.40 8.58 -24.89
N ASP A 82 23.16 7.64 -25.45
CA ASP A 82 22.97 6.21 -25.18
C ASP A 82 23.61 5.84 -23.84
N CYS A 83 22.93 4.98 -23.11
CA CYS A 83 23.22 4.64 -21.72
C CYS A 83 22.77 3.21 -21.34
N GLN A 84 22.34 2.39 -22.30
CA GLN A 84 21.70 1.09 -21.97
C GLN A 84 22.70 0.12 -21.29
N ASP A 85 23.94 0.02 -21.80
CA ASP A 85 24.97 -0.84 -21.20
C ASP A 85 25.77 -0.09 -20.11
N ALA A 86 25.16 0.05 -18.94
CA ALA A 86 25.81 0.61 -17.76
C ALA A 86 27.07 -0.17 -17.34
N ALA A 87 27.12 -1.49 -17.57
CA ALA A 87 28.27 -2.31 -17.21
C ALA A 87 29.50 -1.96 -18.07
N SER A 88 29.34 -1.87 -19.39
CA SER A 88 30.39 -1.38 -20.30
C SER A 88 30.77 0.08 -20.01
N ILE A 89 29.82 0.94 -19.61
CA ILE A 89 30.12 2.33 -19.25
C ILE A 89 31.03 2.41 -18.01
N PHE A 90 30.77 1.64 -16.96
CA PHE A 90 31.56 1.67 -15.72
C PHE A 90 32.71 0.64 -15.64
N GLU A 91 32.85 -0.24 -16.65
CA GLU A 91 33.98 -1.18 -16.75
C GLU A 91 35.34 -0.45 -16.65
N GLY A 92 36.18 -0.89 -15.72
CA GLY A 92 37.52 -0.35 -15.49
C GLY A 92 37.58 0.92 -14.63
N LEU A 93 36.46 1.37 -14.05
CA LEU A 93 36.40 2.53 -13.17
C LEU A 93 37.19 2.29 -11.87
N SER A 94 38.39 2.84 -11.80
CA SER A 94 39.33 2.61 -10.69
C SER A 94 38.84 3.21 -9.36
N GLY A 95 38.77 2.41 -8.30
CA GLY A 95 38.40 2.85 -6.95
C GLY A 95 36.90 2.94 -6.69
N ALA A 96 36.05 2.61 -7.67
CA ALA A 96 34.63 2.36 -7.42
C ALA A 96 34.43 0.98 -6.78
N THR A 97 33.57 0.90 -5.78
CA THR A 97 33.23 -0.36 -5.07
C THR A 97 31.94 -0.99 -5.60
N SER A 98 31.01 -0.16 -6.08
CA SER A 98 29.71 -0.58 -6.61
C SER A 98 29.13 0.52 -7.50
N PHE A 99 28.19 0.13 -8.37
CA PHE A 99 27.28 1.07 -9.03
C PHE A 99 25.87 0.49 -9.07
N SER A 100 24.87 1.36 -9.13
CA SER A 100 23.45 0.99 -9.17
C SER A 100 22.62 2.05 -9.91
N SER A 101 21.40 1.68 -10.30
CA SER A 101 20.45 2.60 -10.95
C SER A 101 19.71 3.45 -9.91
N VAL A 102 19.45 4.72 -10.25
CA VAL A 102 18.59 5.59 -9.43
C VAL A 102 17.13 5.19 -9.64
N THR A 103 16.36 5.12 -8.55
CA THR A 103 14.92 4.82 -8.57
C THR A 103 14.12 6.04 -8.11
N SER A 104 13.17 6.50 -8.93
CA SER A 104 12.16 7.49 -8.53
C SER A 104 11.02 6.82 -7.77
N ARG A 105 10.44 7.54 -6.81
CA ARG A 105 9.24 7.14 -6.06
C ARG A 105 8.27 8.32 -5.99
N PRO A 106 6.94 8.09 -6.07
CA PRO A 106 5.97 9.17 -6.04
C PRO A 106 5.94 9.87 -4.67
N GLY A 107 5.50 11.14 -4.68
CA GLY A 107 5.23 11.92 -3.48
C GLY A 107 4.26 11.20 -2.55
N PRO A 108 4.47 11.26 -1.22
CA PRO A 108 3.60 10.58 -0.27
C PRO A 108 2.16 11.09 -0.44
N GLN A 109 1.24 10.18 -0.75
CA GLN A 109 -0.19 10.48 -0.91
C GLN A 109 -0.95 10.05 0.35
N PRO A 110 -1.11 10.93 1.36
CA PRO A 110 -1.86 10.60 2.56
C PRO A 110 -3.35 10.44 2.26
N LEU A 111 -3.98 9.48 2.92
CA LEU A 111 -5.42 9.28 2.81
C LEU A 111 -6.13 10.38 3.62
N ALA A 112 -6.71 11.35 2.91
CA ALA A 112 -7.41 12.50 3.49
C ALA A 112 -8.63 12.09 4.33
N SER A 113 -8.90 12.84 5.41
CA SER A 113 -10.08 12.70 6.26
C SER A 113 -10.66 14.09 6.57
N ASP A 114 -11.76 14.44 5.91
CA ASP A 114 -12.29 15.81 5.83
C ASP A 114 -13.02 16.29 7.10
N ARG A 115 -12.29 16.49 8.22
CA ARG A 115 -12.85 16.82 9.55
C ARG A 115 -11.94 17.78 10.37
N LYS A 116 -12.45 18.98 10.73
CA LYS A 116 -11.76 20.14 11.38
C LYS A 116 -12.65 20.89 12.41
N GLU A 117 -12.19 21.09 13.66
CA GLU A 117 -12.60 22.12 14.68
C GLU A 117 -13.48 21.83 15.96
N VAL A 118 -12.87 21.90 17.16
CA VAL A 118 -13.40 21.93 18.56
C VAL A 118 -13.49 20.54 19.34
N PRO A 119 -13.95 20.42 20.61
CA PRO A 119 -13.20 19.99 21.83
C PRO A 119 -13.39 18.52 22.33
N PHE A 120 -12.82 17.98 23.44
CA PHE A 120 -11.58 18.16 24.26
C PHE A 120 -11.73 17.47 25.64
N SER A 121 -10.86 16.52 26.01
CA SER A 121 -10.34 16.28 27.40
C SER A 121 -9.22 15.21 27.44
N ASP A 122 -8.20 15.37 28.29
CA ASP A 122 -7.17 14.36 28.64
C ASP A 122 -6.52 13.60 27.45
N GLU A 123 -5.96 14.36 26.49
CA GLU A 123 -5.14 13.93 25.32
C GLU A 123 -5.27 12.45 24.91
N LEU A 124 -6.46 12.10 24.42
CA LEU A 124 -6.84 10.72 24.12
C LEU A 124 -5.99 10.10 23.01
N TYR A 125 -5.44 10.92 22.11
CA TYR A 125 -4.54 10.54 21.00
C TYR A 125 -3.41 9.60 21.44
N HIS A 126 -2.87 9.79 22.64
CA HIS A 126 -1.71 9.05 23.14
C HIS A 126 -2.03 7.85 24.04
N SER A 127 -3.30 7.74 24.48
CA SER A 127 -3.72 6.89 25.61
C SER A 127 -3.36 5.40 25.48
N ILE A 128 -3.38 4.82 24.27
CA ILE A 128 -3.11 3.38 24.04
C ILE A 128 -1.63 3.02 23.77
N THR A 129 -0.73 4.00 23.86
CA THR A 129 0.71 3.89 23.49
C THR A 129 1.67 4.23 24.64
N GLY A 130 1.15 4.45 25.85
CA GLY A 130 1.96 4.80 27.02
C GLY A 130 2.67 6.16 26.96
N VAL A 131 2.49 6.98 25.91
CA VAL A 131 3.13 8.29 25.79
C VAL A 131 2.71 9.25 26.92
N ASN A 132 1.42 9.27 27.29
CA ASN A 132 0.94 10.03 28.44
C ASN A 132 1.58 9.58 29.76
N ASP A 133 1.82 8.27 29.92
CA ASP A 133 2.49 7.71 31.11
C ASP A 133 3.99 8.00 31.11
N ALA A 134 4.68 7.95 29.97
CA ALA A 134 6.09 8.35 29.85
C ALA A 134 6.29 9.81 30.24
N ARG A 135 5.39 10.71 29.82
CA ARG A 135 5.38 12.12 30.23
C ARG A 135 5.08 12.27 31.72
N ASN A 136 3.95 11.73 32.18
CA ASN A 136 3.42 12.02 33.52
C ASN A 136 4.14 11.26 34.65
N LYS A 137 4.77 10.11 34.37
CA LYS A 137 5.41 9.24 35.37
C LYS A 137 6.94 9.21 35.27
N LEU A 138 7.51 9.45 34.08
CA LEU A 138 8.98 9.50 33.87
C LEU A 138 9.50 10.91 33.57
N GLY A 139 8.63 11.88 33.29
CA GLY A 139 9.02 13.27 32.98
C GLY A 139 9.58 13.46 31.57
N LEU A 140 9.38 12.50 30.67
CA LEU A 140 9.97 12.49 29.33
C LEU A 140 9.18 13.36 28.35
N THR A 141 9.87 14.19 27.58
CA THR A 141 9.29 15.15 26.63
C THR A 141 9.98 15.15 25.26
N GLY A 142 11.10 14.43 25.13
CA GLY A 142 11.98 14.43 23.95
C GLY A 142 13.14 15.41 24.07
N LYS A 143 13.33 16.02 25.25
CA LYS A 143 14.18 17.19 25.44
C LYS A 143 15.65 16.89 25.14
N GLY A 144 16.20 17.64 24.18
CA GLY A 144 17.61 17.52 23.78
C GLY A 144 17.91 16.37 22.83
N VAL A 145 16.89 15.67 22.32
CA VAL A 145 17.01 14.73 21.20
C VAL A 145 16.67 15.47 19.90
N THR A 146 17.39 15.16 18.83
CA THR A 146 17.17 15.79 17.51
C THR A 146 16.62 14.78 16.50
N VAL A 147 15.47 15.07 15.89
CA VAL A 147 14.81 14.22 14.90
C VAL A 147 14.85 14.90 13.53
N ALA A 148 15.46 14.26 12.55
CA ALA A 148 15.38 14.67 11.16
C ALA A 148 14.08 14.20 10.50
N ILE A 149 13.46 15.06 9.70
CA ILE A 149 12.29 14.78 8.89
C ILE A 149 12.72 14.89 7.43
N ILE A 150 12.79 13.75 6.72
CA ILE A 150 13.10 13.70 5.28
C ILE A 150 11.76 13.50 4.56
N ASP A 151 11.27 14.57 3.92
CA ASP A 151 9.89 14.66 3.42
C ASP A 151 9.75 15.81 2.39
N THR A 152 8.54 16.30 2.16
CA THR A 152 8.16 17.47 1.33
C THR A 152 8.66 18.82 1.85
N GLY A 153 9.54 18.83 2.86
CA GLY A 153 9.93 20.02 3.63
C GLY A 153 9.09 20.19 4.90
N VAL A 154 9.27 21.30 5.61
CA VAL A 154 8.51 21.62 6.82
C VAL A 154 8.16 23.11 6.84
N TYR A 155 6.88 23.43 7.01
CA TYR A 155 6.41 24.80 7.25
C TYR A 155 6.76 25.26 8.67
N TYR A 156 8.05 25.53 8.91
CA TYR A 156 8.60 25.86 10.23
C TYR A 156 8.03 27.17 10.82
N LEU A 157 7.43 28.02 9.99
CA LEU A 157 6.69 29.22 10.39
C LEU A 157 5.39 28.89 11.17
N HIS A 158 4.92 27.64 11.13
CA HIS A 158 3.74 27.22 11.90
C HIS A 158 3.97 27.41 13.42
N PRO A 159 3.09 28.12 14.17
CA PRO A 159 3.32 28.44 15.58
C PRO A 159 3.55 27.22 16.49
N ALA A 160 2.81 26.13 16.30
CA ALA A 160 3.01 24.88 17.05
C ALA A 160 4.35 24.18 16.74
N LEU A 161 5.01 24.53 15.63
CA LEU A 161 6.36 24.09 15.27
C LEU A 161 7.45 25.12 15.67
N GLY A 162 7.10 26.15 16.45
CA GLY A 162 8.03 27.14 17.00
C GLY A 162 8.09 28.47 16.23
N GLY A 163 7.50 28.57 15.03
CA GLY A 163 7.37 29.84 14.31
C GLY A 163 8.66 30.38 13.69
N GLY A 164 9.58 29.51 13.27
CA GLY A 164 10.85 29.88 12.64
C GLY A 164 11.84 28.71 12.55
N ILE A 165 12.98 28.96 11.91
CA ILE A 165 14.08 28.00 11.73
C ILE A 165 15.39 28.55 12.30
N GLY A 166 16.23 27.66 12.84
CA GLY A 166 17.57 27.96 13.33
C GLY A 166 17.68 28.08 14.85
N LYS A 167 18.75 28.72 15.31
CA LYS A 167 19.13 28.77 16.73
C LYS A 167 18.06 29.48 17.59
N GLY A 168 17.40 28.70 18.44
CA GLY A 168 16.37 29.18 19.38
C GLY A 168 14.94 28.80 18.98
N PHE A 169 14.76 28.28 17.76
CA PHE A 169 13.52 27.66 17.31
C PHE A 169 13.54 26.14 17.55
N LYS A 170 12.39 25.49 17.38
CA LYS A 170 12.25 24.02 17.44
C LYS A 170 12.78 23.35 16.18
N VAL A 171 12.54 23.93 15.01
CA VAL A 171 13.24 23.53 13.78
C VAL A 171 14.61 24.20 13.82
N VAL A 172 15.66 23.43 14.12
CA VAL A 172 17.00 23.97 14.43
C VAL A 172 17.89 24.18 13.20
N GLY A 173 17.47 23.64 12.05
CA GLY A 173 18.18 23.70 10.76
C GLY A 173 17.54 22.76 9.74
N GLY A 174 18.18 22.61 8.59
CA GLY A 174 17.69 21.79 7.50
C GLY A 174 18.30 22.17 6.14
N TYR A 175 17.75 21.62 5.05
CA TYR A 175 18.20 21.86 3.66
C TYR A 175 17.18 21.34 2.62
N ASP A 176 17.06 21.99 1.46
CA ASP A 176 16.37 21.42 0.29
C ASP A 176 17.39 20.78 -0.67
N LEU A 177 17.26 19.47 -0.86
CA LEU A 177 18.15 18.70 -1.74
C LEU A 177 17.76 18.74 -3.22
N VAL A 178 16.64 19.37 -3.59
CA VAL A 178 16.10 19.34 -4.96
C VAL A 178 15.61 20.69 -5.49
N GLY A 179 15.03 21.53 -4.64
CA GLY A 179 14.45 22.83 -5.01
C GLY A 179 13.05 22.76 -5.64
N ASP A 180 12.39 23.92 -5.75
CA ASP A 180 10.98 24.06 -6.19
C ASP A 180 10.67 23.47 -7.57
N ALA A 181 11.61 23.45 -8.51
CA ALA A 181 11.37 22.99 -9.88
C ALA A 181 11.35 21.45 -10.05
N TYR A 182 11.85 20.70 -9.07
CA TYR A 182 12.08 19.27 -9.21
C TYR A 182 10.79 18.46 -9.38
N SER A 183 10.73 17.62 -10.41
CA SER A 183 9.56 16.77 -10.71
C SER A 183 9.92 15.52 -11.53
N ILE A 184 8.95 14.64 -11.80
CA ILE A 184 9.12 13.55 -12.79
C ILE A 184 9.38 14.13 -14.19
N ALA A 185 8.78 15.29 -14.50
CA ALA A 185 8.90 15.93 -15.81
C ALA A 185 10.22 16.69 -16.00
N ASP A 186 10.77 17.25 -14.92
CA ASP A 186 12.09 17.90 -14.86
C ASP A 186 12.83 17.43 -13.60
N PRO A 187 13.62 16.34 -13.69
CA PRO A 187 14.36 15.77 -12.55
C PRO A 187 15.70 16.50 -12.29
N THR A 188 15.80 17.76 -12.72
CA THR A 188 16.95 18.64 -12.48
C THR A 188 17.00 19.07 -11.02
N ILE A 189 18.14 18.88 -10.37
CA ILE A 189 18.36 19.21 -8.96
C ILE A 189 18.96 20.61 -8.84
N THR A 190 18.25 21.51 -8.15
CA THR A 190 18.68 22.88 -7.84
C THR A 190 18.53 23.14 -6.35
N PRO A 191 19.46 22.64 -5.51
CA PRO A 191 19.30 22.61 -4.06
C PRO A 191 19.64 23.95 -3.39
N ASP A 192 19.05 24.21 -2.23
CA ASP A 192 19.30 25.41 -1.42
C ASP A 192 19.07 25.20 0.09
N ASP A 193 19.33 26.24 0.89
CA ASP A 193 19.33 26.17 2.36
C ASP A 193 17.93 26.29 3.03
N ASP A 194 16.83 26.47 2.28
CA ASP A 194 15.48 26.69 2.84
C ASP A 194 14.53 25.48 2.63
N PRO A 195 14.42 24.54 3.60
CA PRO A 195 13.59 23.33 3.50
C PRO A 195 12.08 23.62 3.70
N ILE A 196 11.59 24.82 3.39
CA ILE A 196 10.22 25.22 3.66
C ILE A 196 9.22 24.51 2.74
N ASP A 197 8.15 24.02 3.35
CA ASP A 197 6.97 23.48 2.66
C ASP A 197 5.86 24.53 2.67
N ASN A 198 5.90 25.46 1.71
CA ASN A 198 4.91 26.53 1.55
C ASN A 198 4.06 26.36 0.28
N CYS A 199 4.27 25.29 -0.49
CA CYS A 199 3.77 25.12 -1.85
C CYS A 199 3.02 23.80 -2.10
N SER A 200 3.18 22.78 -1.25
CA SER A 200 2.54 21.49 -1.48
C SER A 200 1.09 21.52 -1.00
N ASP A 201 0.16 21.11 -1.87
CA ASP A 201 -1.28 21.16 -1.64
C ASP A 201 -1.75 20.32 -0.43
N ASP A 202 -0.94 19.36 -0.01
CA ASP A 202 -1.23 18.49 1.12
C ASP A 202 -0.39 18.82 2.38
N SER A 203 0.82 19.38 2.22
CA SER A 203 1.78 19.68 3.29
C SER A 203 2.13 18.48 4.18
N HIS A 204 2.58 17.41 3.52
CA HIS A 204 2.89 16.14 4.17
C HIS A 204 3.95 16.24 5.28
N GLY A 205 5.09 16.88 5.00
CA GLY A 205 6.24 16.92 5.90
C GLY A 205 6.01 17.80 7.11
N THR A 206 5.21 18.86 6.96
CA THR A 206 4.69 19.67 8.08
C THR A 206 3.79 18.84 9.00
N HIS A 207 2.97 17.95 8.46
CA HIS A 207 2.09 17.05 9.24
C HIS A 207 2.92 16.02 10.02
N VAL A 208 3.89 15.41 9.34
CA VAL A 208 4.88 14.47 9.89
C VAL A 208 5.69 15.12 11.02
N ALA A 209 6.23 16.33 10.82
CA ALA A 209 6.96 17.07 11.85
C ALA A 209 6.07 17.39 13.08
N GLY A 210 4.80 17.71 12.86
CA GLY A 210 3.85 17.96 13.94
C GLY A 210 3.58 16.73 14.81
N ILE A 211 3.50 15.53 14.22
CA ILE A 211 3.32 14.27 14.94
C ILE A 211 4.52 13.97 15.84
N VAL A 212 5.74 14.34 15.42
CA VAL A 212 6.93 14.22 16.27
C VAL A 212 6.89 15.25 17.40
N ALA A 213 6.79 16.55 17.08
CA ALA A 213 7.25 17.59 18.00
C ALA A 213 6.34 18.82 18.18
N ALA A 214 5.10 18.86 17.66
CA ALA A 214 4.23 20.03 17.86
C ALA A 214 3.93 20.32 19.35
N ASP A 215 3.77 21.58 19.71
CA ASP A 215 3.04 21.99 20.92
C ASP A 215 1.89 22.91 20.52
N ALA A 216 0.71 22.32 20.31
CA ALA A 216 -0.49 23.03 19.90
C ALA A 216 -1.38 23.42 21.10
N ARG A 217 -0.97 23.13 22.35
CA ARG A 217 -1.84 23.19 23.54
C ARG A 217 -2.39 24.58 23.86
N ASN A 218 -1.65 25.64 23.50
CA ASN A 218 -1.92 27.02 23.92
C ASN A 218 -1.90 28.03 22.76
N ILE A 219 -2.02 27.57 21.50
CA ILE A 219 -1.98 28.48 20.34
C ILE A 219 -3.30 29.26 20.26
N THR A 220 -3.17 30.58 20.14
CA THR A 220 -4.29 31.54 20.07
C THR A 220 -4.22 32.46 18.84
N THR A 221 -3.22 32.24 17.97
CA THR A 221 -3.07 32.95 16.70
C THR A 221 -4.21 32.55 15.75
N PRO A 222 -4.99 33.49 15.19
CA PRO A 222 -6.04 33.16 14.22
C PRO A 222 -5.48 32.40 13.02
N GLY A 223 -6.18 31.36 12.55
CA GLY A 223 -5.71 30.45 11.50
C GLY A 223 -4.78 29.34 12.01
N TYR A 224 -4.37 29.38 13.29
CA TYR A 224 -3.56 28.34 13.92
C TYR A 224 -4.13 27.92 15.28
N VAL A 225 -5.43 28.08 15.53
CA VAL A 225 -6.08 27.50 16.71
C VAL A 225 -6.46 26.06 16.36
N PRO A 226 -5.98 25.04 17.09
CA PRO A 226 -6.32 23.66 16.77
C PRO A 226 -7.70 23.27 17.30
N ALA A 227 -8.41 22.49 16.50
CA ALA A 227 -9.63 21.78 16.87
C ALA A 227 -9.61 21.21 18.29
N VAL A 228 -8.63 20.37 18.55
CA VAL A 228 -8.41 19.77 19.86
C VAL A 228 -6.97 20.11 20.23
N PRO A 229 -6.72 20.83 21.32
CA PRO A 229 -5.38 21.09 21.84
C PRO A 229 -4.60 19.78 22.02
N PHE A 230 -3.46 19.66 21.32
CA PHE A 230 -2.65 18.43 21.26
C PHE A 230 -1.15 18.74 21.28
N THR A 231 -0.35 17.68 21.33
CA THR A 231 1.11 17.70 21.19
C THR A 231 1.60 16.62 20.23
N GLY A 232 2.73 16.85 19.58
CA GLY A 232 3.54 15.78 19.01
C GLY A 232 4.13 14.91 20.12
N VAL A 233 4.37 13.63 19.85
CA VAL A 233 4.77 12.62 20.85
C VAL A 233 5.94 13.10 21.73
N ALA A 234 6.94 13.74 21.12
CA ALA A 234 8.15 14.28 21.72
C ALA A 234 8.21 15.82 21.57
N TYR A 235 7.26 16.54 22.19
CA TYR A 235 7.05 17.98 22.01
C TYR A 235 8.19 18.92 22.45
N GLU A 236 9.23 18.44 23.13
CA GLU A 236 10.48 19.21 23.38
C GLU A 236 11.69 18.74 22.56
N ALA A 237 11.50 17.84 21.59
CA ALA A 237 12.54 17.46 20.63
C ALA A 237 12.83 18.59 19.63
N ASN A 238 14.07 18.62 19.14
CA ASN A 238 14.47 19.47 18.01
C ASN A 238 14.12 18.79 16.69
N ILE A 239 13.83 19.58 15.65
CA ILE A 239 13.58 19.11 14.28
C ILE A 239 14.70 19.60 13.35
N LEU A 240 15.21 18.71 12.50
CA LEU A 240 15.94 19.06 11.29
C LEU A 240 15.05 18.77 10.08
N ALA A 241 14.86 19.72 9.18
CA ALA A 241 13.96 19.58 8.03
C ALA A 241 14.75 19.33 6.75
N TYR A 242 14.53 18.21 6.08
CA TYR A 242 15.14 17.90 4.79
C TYR A 242 14.07 17.75 3.73
N ARG A 243 14.08 18.67 2.77
CA ARG A 243 13.16 18.65 1.64
C ARG A 243 13.77 17.85 0.50
N VAL A 244 13.00 16.90 -0.04
CA VAL A 244 13.42 15.98 -1.12
C VAL A 244 12.40 15.90 -2.27
N PHE A 245 11.43 16.82 -2.30
CA PHE A 245 10.39 16.96 -3.33
C PHE A 245 10.27 18.44 -3.75
N GLY A 246 9.95 18.69 -5.02
CA GLY A 246 9.68 20.05 -5.53
C GLY A 246 8.24 20.52 -5.30
N CYS A 247 7.83 21.52 -6.09
CA CYS A 247 6.52 22.16 -6.05
C CYS A 247 5.78 21.99 -7.40
N PRO A 248 4.79 21.09 -7.52
CA PRO A 248 4.21 20.23 -6.49
C PRO A 248 5.10 19.03 -6.15
N ALA A 249 4.88 18.44 -4.98
CA ALA A 249 5.62 17.29 -4.50
C ALA A 249 5.21 15.97 -5.20
N ASP A 250 5.53 15.84 -6.49
CA ASP A 250 5.10 14.70 -7.33
C ASP A 250 5.95 13.44 -7.11
N SER A 251 7.22 13.58 -6.76
CA SER A 251 8.21 12.51 -6.69
C SER A 251 9.51 12.91 -6.02
N THR A 252 10.26 11.89 -5.57
CA THR A 252 11.66 12.00 -5.15
C THR A 252 12.46 10.87 -5.80
N ALA A 253 13.77 10.82 -5.57
CA ALA A 253 14.66 9.79 -6.08
C ALA A 253 15.54 9.18 -4.98
N SER A 254 15.91 7.92 -5.11
CA SER A 254 16.63 7.18 -4.07
C SER A 254 18.06 7.69 -3.83
N ASP A 255 18.69 8.34 -4.82
CA ASP A 255 19.95 9.06 -4.64
C ASP A 255 19.79 10.31 -3.76
N VAL A 256 18.73 11.09 -3.99
CA VAL A 256 18.33 12.23 -3.14
C VAL A 256 17.98 11.76 -1.73
N MET A 257 17.23 10.66 -1.59
CA MET A 257 16.89 10.08 -0.28
C MET A 257 18.14 9.59 0.46
N ALA A 258 19.06 8.90 -0.22
CA ALA A 258 20.34 8.47 0.36
C ALA A 258 21.17 9.68 0.82
N ALA A 259 21.28 10.72 -0.02
CA ALA A 259 21.97 11.96 0.33
C ALA A 259 21.36 12.65 1.56
N ALA A 260 20.03 12.71 1.65
CA ALA A 260 19.33 13.26 2.82
C ALA A 260 19.58 12.43 4.09
N ILE A 261 19.60 11.10 4.00
CA ILE A 261 19.90 10.21 5.14
C ILE A 261 21.33 10.44 5.66
N TYR A 262 22.32 10.46 4.77
CA TYR A 262 23.72 10.69 5.15
C TYR A 262 23.96 12.10 5.70
N ARG A 263 23.32 13.12 5.12
CA ARG A 263 23.43 14.49 5.61
C ARG A 263 22.74 14.67 6.97
N ALA A 264 21.54 14.13 7.15
CA ALA A 264 20.83 14.18 8.42
C ALA A 264 21.64 13.56 9.58
N ALA A 265 22.38 12.47 9.32
CA ALA A 265 23.29 11.88 10.30
C ALA A 265 24.52 12.76 10.58
N ASP A 266 25.07 13.43 9.56
CA ASP A 266 26.26 14.28 9.69
C ASP A 266 25.98 15.60 10.41
N ASP A 267 24.86 16.25 10.06
CA ASP A 267 24.27 17.41 10.74
C ASP A 267 23.69 17.07 12.14
N GLY A 268 23.84 15.81 12.59
CA GLY A 268 23.75 15.43 14.00
C GLY A 268 22.39 14.93 14.49
N ALA A 269 21.49 14.48 13.62
CA ALA A 269 20.22 13.88 14.04
C ALA A 269 20.43 12.58 14.82
N ASP A 270 19.74 12.42 15.97
CA ASP A 270 19.70 11.16 16.72
C ASP A 270 18.80 10.12 16.06
N LEU A 271 17.75 10.61 15.41
CA LEU A 271 16.68 9.87 14.78
C LEU A 271 16.40 10.48 13.40
N ILE A 272 16.13 9.65 12.40
CA ILE A 272 15.82 10.09 11.04
C ILE A 272 14.50 9.44 10.64
N ASN A 273 13.48 10.24 10.40
CA ASN A 273 12.18 9.79 9.92
C ASN A 273 12.06 9.97 8.40
N LEU A 274 11.78 8.88 7.69
CA LEU A 274 11.35 8.90 6.30
C LEU A 274 9.91 8.39 6.20
N SER A 275 8.96 9.32 6.08
CA SER A 275 7.55 8.99 5.82
C SER A 275 7.26 8.72 4.34
N ILE A 276 8.33 8.38 3.62
CA ILE A 276 8.44 8.06 2.19
C ILE A 276 8.77 6.57 2.09
N GLY A 277 8.09 5.84 1.21
CA GLY A 277 8.52 4.50 0.86
C GLY A 277 7.71 3.89 -0.28
N GLY A 278 8.33 2.95 -0.98
CA GLY A 278 7.75 2.25 -2.12
C GLY A 278 8.07 0.77 -2.12
N GLY A 279 7.09 -0.07 -2.48
CA GLY A 279 7.17 -1.53 -2.38
C GLY A 279 6.34 -2.24 -3.46
N PRO A 280 6.51 -3.56 -3.67
CA PRO A 280 7.43 -4.47 -2.96
C PRO A 280 8.87 -4.39 -3.50
N ASN A 281 9.85 -4.37 -2.59
CA ASN A 281 11.26 -4.22 -2.93
C ASN A 281 12.18 -5.13 -2.09
N TYR A 282 13.38 -5.39 -2.60
CA TYR A 282 14.49 -6.05 -1.90
C TYR A 282 15.39 -5.00 -1.20
N PRO A 283 16.08 -5.32 -0.08
CA PRO A 283 16.71 -4.33 0.79
C PRO A 283 18.00 -3.67 0.25
N GLU A 284 18.46 -4.00 -0.95
CA GLU A 284 19.74 -3.55 -1.51
C GLU A 284 19.67 -2.25 -2.35
N GLU A 285 18.62 -1.43 -2.25
CA GLU A 285 18.59 -0.08 -2.86
C GLU A 285 19.43 0.94 -2.07
N VAL A 286 19.96 1.96 -2.76
CA VAL A 286 20.90 2.96 -2.20
C VAL A 286 20.41 3.68 -0.95
N ASP A 287 19.12 4.02 -0.87
CA ASP A 287 18.52 4.66 0.30
C ASP A 287 18.37 3.70 1.48
N THR A 288 18.26 2.40 1.19
CA THR A 288 18.08 1.31 2.14
C THR A 288 19.42 0.88 2.74
N ILE A 289 20.48 0.93 1.91
CA ILE A 289 21.89 0.85 2.30
C ILE A 289 22.29 2.08 3.14
N ALA A 290 21.90 3.28 2.74
CA ALA A 290 22.14 4.50 3.51
C ALA A 290 21.49 4.44 4.89
N ALA A 291 20.21 4.01 4.95
CA ALA A 291 19.52 3.77 6.22
C ALA A 291 20.23 2.74 7.10
N GLU A 292 20.82 1.71 6.49
CA GLU A 292 21.56 0.68 7.23
C GLU A 292 22.88 1.20 7.82
N ALA A 293 23.63 1.97 7.02
CA ALA A 293 24.92 2.53 7.40
C ALA A 293 24.80 3.52 8.57
N VAL A 294 23.89 4.50 8.47
CA VAL A 294 23.74 5.51 9.54
C VAL A 294 23.01 4.95 10.76
N GLY A 295 22.07 4.01 10.57
CA GLY A 295 21.37 3.32 11.64
C GLY A 295 22.31 2.55 12.56
N LYS A 296 23.23 1.76 11.99
CA LYS A 296 24.29 1.05 12.73
C LYS A 296 25.31 2.00 13.37
N ALA A 297 25.51 3.19 12.79
CA ALA A 297 26.35 4.25 13.37
C ALA A 297 25.67 5.04 14.51
N GLY A 298 24.42 4.71 14.88
CA GLY A 298 23.69 5.33 16.00
C GLY A 298 22.80 6.52 15.62
N HIS A 299 22.50 6.69 14.34
CA HIS A 299 21.56 7.69 13.82
C HIS A 299 20.31 6.96 13.31
N PHE A 300 19.33 6.79 14.19
CA PHE A 300 18.35 5.71 14.06
C PHE A 300 17.26 6.01 13.03
N VAL A 301 17.21 5.22 11.96
CA VAL A 301 16.31 5.46 10.83
C VAL A 301 14.99 4.73 10.99
N LEU A 302 13.89 5.47 11.04
CA LEU A 302 12.52 4.95 10.99
C LEU A 302 11.89 5.30 9.64
N ALA A 303 11.25 4.32 9.00
CA ALA A 303 10.58 4.52 7.73
C ALA A 303 9.19 3.87 7.69
N SER A 304 8.28 4.50 6.96
CA SER A 304 6.91 4.02 6.73
C SER A 304 6.90 2.68 5.98
N ALA A 305 6.17 1.68 6.45
CA ALA A 305 6.12 0.36 5.82
C ALA A 305 5.48 0.33 4.42
N GLY A 306 4.65 1.33 4.08
CA GLY A 306 3.89 1.41 2.83
C GLY A 306 2.38 1.40 3.06
N ASN A 307 1.60 1.87 2.08
CA ASN A 307 0.15 2.07 2.19
C ASN A 307 -0.65 1.13 1.26
N SER A 308 -0.06 -0.01 0.91
CA SER A 308 -0.55 -0.92 -0.12
C SER A 308 -0.99 -2.30 0.39
N GLY A 309 -1.42 -2.40 1.66
CA GLY A 309 -2.01 -3.63 2.22
C GLY A 309 -3.23 -4.16 1.43
N ALA A 310 -3.97 -3.28 0.74
CA ALA A 310 -4.99 -3.62 -0.24
C ALA A 310 -4.45 -4.11 -1.61
N LYS A 311 -3.21 -4.64 -1.64
CA LYS A 311 -2.55 -5.28 -2.81
C LYS A 311 -2.10 -6.71 -2.53
N GLY A 312 -1.97 -7.13 -1.28
CA GLY A 312 -1.60 -8.49 -0.92
C GLY A 312 -0.69 -8.57 0.30
N ILE A 313 -0.03 -9.72 0.47
CA ILE A 313 1.12 -9.91 1.38
C ILE A 313 2.42 -9.49 0.70
N GLN A 314 3.47 -9.29 1.50
CA GLN A 314 4.84 -9.02 1.04
C GLN A 314 4.98 -7.75 0.19
N VAL A 315 4.34 -6.66 0.64
CA VAL A 315 4.30 -5.34 -0.03
C VAL A 315 4.91 -4.22 0.81
N THR A 316 5.85 -4.56 1.70
CA THR A 316 6.64 -3.58 2.47
C THR A 316 7.66 -2.88 1.59
N GLY A 317 7.78 -1.56 1.76
CA GLY A 317 8.61 -0.71 0.92
C GLY A 317 10.00 -0.41 1.43
N ASN A 318 10.87 0.02 0.54
CA ASN A 318 12.17 0.64 0.84
C ASN A 318 11.98 2.13 1.22
N PRO A 319 12.80 2.70 2.13
CA PRO A 319 13.93 2.10 2.82
C PRO A 319 13.54 1.25 4.04
N SER A 320 12.24 1.08 4.31
CA SER A 320 11.77 0.40 5.53
C SER A 320 12.28 -1.06 5.64
N ASN A 321 12.50 -1.75 4.53
CA ASN A 321 13.05 -3.11 4.52
C ASN A 321 14.50 -3.22 5.05
N SER A 322 15.24 -2.11 5.20
CA SER A 322 16.63 -2.06 5.70
C SER A 322 16.86 -2.89 6.96
N HIS A 323 17.98 -3.62 7.05
CA HIS A 323 18.30 -4.36 8.29
C HIS A 323 18.80 -3.41 9.38
N GLY A 324 19.42 -2.27 9.04
CA GLY A 324 19.79 -1.21 9.98
C GLY A 324 18.73 -0.11 10.21
N GLY A 325 17.56 -0.23 9.58
CA GLY A 325 16.40 0.67 9.77
C GLY A 325 15.15 -0.03 10.33
N PHE A 326 14.22 0.77 10.83
CA PHE A 326 12.93 0.33 11.36
C PHE A 326 11.80 0.50 10.34
N SER A 327 11.04 -0.56 10.07
CA SER A 327 9.80 -0.49 9.29
C SER A 327 8.59 -0.38 10.20
N VAL A 328 7.76 0.65 9.95
CA VAL A 328 6.67 1.02 10.87
C VAL A 328 5.29 0.80 10.24
N ALA A 329 4.55 -0.13 10.84
CA ALA A 329 3.14 -0.41 10.52
C ALA A 329 2.20 0.70 11.03
N SER A 330 1.03 0.82 10.43
CA SER A 330 -0.02 1.75 10.86
C SER A 330 -1.06 1.06 11.72
N PHE A 331 -1.30 1.61 12.90
CA PHE A 331 -2.49 1.36 13.72
C PHE A 331 -3.44 2.55 13.66
N ASP A 332 -4.74 2.30 13.77
CA ASP A 332 -5.74 3.36 13.84
C ASP A 332 -5.69 4.09 15.19
N SER A 333 -5.78 5.42 15.15
CA SER A 333 -5.81 6.29 16.33
C SER A 333 -7.03 6.01 17.21
N THR A 334 -6.99 6.52 18.45
CA THR A 334 -8.12 6.45 19.40
C THR A 334 -9.23 7.44 19.07
N VAL A 335 -8.85 8.65 18.70
CA VAL A 335 -9.77 9.74 18.34
C VAL A 335 -9.26 10.55 17.15
N THR A 336 -10.19 11.17 16.44
CA THR A 336 -9.98 12.27 15.48
C THR A 336 -11.02 13.35 15.76
N PRO A 337 -10.78 14.64 15.45
CA PRO A 337 -11.88 15.60 15.27
C PRO A 337 -12.91 15.04 14.28
N SER A 338 -14.21 15.25 14.56
CA SER A 338 -15.31 14.95 13.65
C SER A 338 -16.49 15.92 13.82
N PRO A 339 -17.11 16.41 12.72
CA PRO A 339 -18.17 17.41 12.83
C PRO A 339 -19.46 16.80 13.34
N TYR A 340 -20.26 17.63 14.02
CA TYR A 340 -21.55 17.25 14.58
C TYR A 340 -22.65 18.25 14.24
N SER A 341 -23.86 17.73 14.09
CA SER A 341 -25.09 18.52 14.09
C SER A 341 -25.67 18.53 15.51
N LEU A 342 -26.34 19.60 15.91
CA LEU A 342 -27.13 19.61 17.14
C LEU A 342 -28.54 19.11 16.81
N ILE A 343 -28.99 18.09 17.53
CA ILE A 343 -30.35 17.55 17.47
C ILE A 343 -30.92 17.65 18.87
N ASP A 344 -31.90 18.54 19.06
CA ASP A 344 -32.45 18.92 20.38
C ASP A 344 -31.33 19.23 21.41
N ASP A 345 -30.43 20.12 21.02
CA ASP A 345 -29.22 20.55 21.77
C ASP A 345 -28.18 19.45 22.06
N GLN A 346 -28.35 18.22 21.55
CA GLN A 346 -27.38 17.13 21.68
C GLN A 346 -26.53 16.96 20.40
N PRO A 347 -25.19 16.82 20.51
CA PRO A 347 -24.30 16.72 19.36
C PRO A 347 -24.26 15.29 18.77
N TYR A 348 -24.54 15.16 17.48
CA TYR A 348 -24.43 13.91 16.72
C TYR A 348 -23.59 14.08 15.48
N PHE A 349 -22.59 13.22 15.32
CA PHE A 349 -21.62 13.31 14.24
C PHE A 349 -22.23 13.15 12.85
N TYR A 350 -21.70 13.87 11.86
CA TYR A 350 -22.02 13.71 10.43
C TYR A 350 -20.75 13.70 9.55
N GLY A 351 -20.90 13.33 8.28
CA GLY A 351 -19.95 13.57 7.19
C GLY A 351 -20.66 14.16 5.97
N LEU A 352 -19.99 14.98 5.16
CA LEU A 352 -20.60 15.64 4.00
C LEU A 352 -20.53 14.77 2.73
N GLY A 353 -21.41 15.05 1.77
CA GLY A 353 -21.46 14.39 0.48
C GLY A 353 -20.60 15.10 -0.56
N SER A 354 -19.66 14.37 -1.18
CA SER A 354 -18.63 14.97 -2.05
C SER A 354 -19.17 15.69 -3.29
N ASN A 355 -20.34 15.31 -3.82
CA ASN A 355 -20.96 16.01 -4.95
C ASN A 355 -21.60 17.35 -4.56
N ASN A 356 -22.05 17.52 -3.31
CA ASN A 356 -22.62 18.78 -2.81
C ASN A 356 -22.61 18.84 -1.28
N ALA A 357 -21.63 19.57 -0.75
CA ALA A 357 -21.39 19.80 0.66
C ALA A 357 -21.94 21.16 1.17
N LYS A 358 -22.81 21.85 0.40
CA LYS A 358 -23.24 23.24 0.66
C LYS A 358 -24.32 23.36 1.75
N PHE A 359 -23.94 23.07 2.98
CA PHE A 359 -24.64 23.44 4.20
C PHE A 359 -24.12 24.79 4.73
N VAL A 360 -24.88 25.44 5.61
CA VAL A 360 -24.59 26.79 6.15
C VAL A 360 -24.52 26.75 7.68
N GLU A 361 -23.45 27.32 8.25
CA GLU A 361 -23.22 27.40 9.70
C GLU A 361 -24.43 27.98 10.43
N GLY A 362 -24.97 27.23 11.40
CA GLY A 362 -26.12 27.62 12.21
C GLY A 362 -27.48 27.49 11.51
N GLU A 363 -27.57 26.95 10.29
CA GLU A 363 -28.87 26.74 9.65
C GLU A 363 -29.69 25.66 10.38
N SER A 364 -31.01 25.87 10.46
CA SER A 364 -31.91 24.92 11.11
C SER A 364 -32.83 24.23 10.10
N LEU A 365 -32.91 22.91 10.20
CA LEU A 365 -33.57 22.07 9.21
C LEU A 365 -34.88 21.46 9.76
N ASP A 366 -35.99 21.69 9.04
CA ASP A 366 -37.27 21.02 9.29
C ASP A 366 -37.17 19.57 8.76
N ILE A 367 -37.05 18.60 9.66
CA ILE A 367 -36.79 17.19 9.34
C ILE A 367 -38.07 16.43 9.00
N VAL A 368 -38.06 15.71 7.88
CA VAL A 368 -39.02 14.65 7.55
C VAL A 368 -38.31 13.31 7.61
N VAL A 369 -38.83 12.37 8.40
CA VAL A 369 -38.43 10.96 8.28
C VAL A 369 -39.20 10.35 7.11
N ASN A 370 -38.51 9.59 6.25
CA ASN A 370 -39.13 8.98 5.09
C ASN A 370 -40.01 7.78 5.45
N ASP A 371 -39.48 6.85 6.23
CA ASP A 371 -40.23 5.75 6.85
C ASP A 371 -39.79 5.59 8.32
N LEU A 372 -40.75 5.72 9.25
CA LEU A 372 -40.49 5.60 10.69
C LEU A 372 -40.20 4.16 11.13
N THR A 373 -40.56 3.17 10.31
CA THR A 373 -40.31 1.74 10.56
C THR A 373 -38.98 1.25 9.99
N ALA A 374 -38.23 2.11 9.28
CA ALA A 374 -37.01 1.73 8.56
C ALA A 374 -35.92 1.12 9.46
N ASP A 375 -35.85 1.50 10.74
CA ASP A 375 -34.96 0.84 11.70
C ASP A 375 -35.54 -0.51 12.17
N ASP A 376 -36.79 -0.48 12.65
CA ASP A 376 -37.53 -1.62 13.22
C ASP A 376 -37.62 -2.84 12.27
N THR A 377 -37.64 -2.62 10.95
CA THR A 377 -37.83 -3.67 9.92
C THR A 377 -36.60 -3.94 9.06
N ASP A 378 -35.44 -3.36 9.39
CA ASP A 378 -34.21 -3.39 8.57
C ASP A 378 -34.43 -2.98 7.10
N LEU A 379 -35.08 -1.84 6.85
CA LEU A 379 -35.54 -1.45 5.51
C LEU A 379 -34.39 -1.00 4.59
N GLN A 380 -33.73 -1.97 3.96
CA GLN A 380 -32.60 -1.76 3.04
C GLN A 380 -32.93 -0.84 1.84
N SER A 381 -34.21 -0.79 1.45
CA SER A 381 -34.75 -0.04 0.30
C SER A 381 -35.15 1.41 0.59
N ASP A 382 -34.96 1.92 1.82
CA ASP A 382 -35.43 3.26 2.17
C ASP A 382 -34.83 4.35 1.26
N GLY A 383 -35.68 5.23 0.73
CA GLY A 383 -35.29 6.24 -0.25
C GLY A 383 -34.89 5.73 -1.63
N ALA A 384 -35.03 4.43 -1.94
CA ALA A 384 -34.66 3.86 -3.26
C ALA A 384 -35.83 3.74 -4.25
N THR A 385 -37.08 3.84 -3.78
CA THR A 385 -38.31 3.79 -4.59
C THR A 385 -39.46 4.63 -4.00
N ASN A 386 -39.75 4.46 -2.71
CA ASN A 386 -40.83 5.15 -2.01
C ASN A 386 -40.29 6.38 -1.27
N LEU A 387 -40.91 7.55 -1.50
CA LEU A 387 -40.60 8.78 -0.77
C LEU A 387 -41.82 9.42 -0.12
N SER A 388 -41.59 10.06 1.04
CA SER A 388 -42.57 10.81 1.79
C SER A 388 -43.08 12.02 1.00
N LYS A 389 -44.41 12.09 0.81
CA LYS A 389 -45.09 13.17 0.10
C LYS A 389 -44.90 14.56 0.76
N ASN A 390 -44.40 14.59 1.99
CA ASN A 390 -44.17 15.80 2.78
C ASN A 390 -42.74 16.35 2.66
N ALA A 391 -41.86 15.74 1.85
CA ALA A 391 -40.46 16.14 1.73
C ALA A 391 -40.25 17.56 1.14
N LYS A 392 -41.22 18.12 0.41
CA LYS A 392 -41.05 19.38 -0.33
C LYS A 392 -40.63 20.56 0.56
N GLY A 393 -39.45 21.12 0.29
CA GLY A 393 -38.83 22.23 1.02
C GLY A 393 -38.12 21.82 2.32
N LYS A 394 -38.12 20.53 2.67
CA LYS A 394 -37.65 20.00 3.96
C LYS A 394 -36.43 19.11 3.82
N ALA A 395 -35.71 18.89 4.92
CA ALA A 395 -34.62 17.93 4.96
C ALA A 395 -35.18 16.52 5.11
N LEU A 396 -34.86 15.62 4.19
CA LEU A 396 -35.37 14.25 4.18
C LEU A 396 -34.34 13.30 4.80
N LEU A 397 -34.71 12.71 5.94
CA LEU A 397 -33.96 11.65 6.61
C LEU A 397 -34.29 10.30 5.98
N LEU A 398 -33.25 9.61 5.51
CA LEU A 398 -33.29 8.30 4.86
C LEU A 398 -32.33 7.34 5.56
N ARG A 399 -32.75 6.09 5.75
CA ARG A 399 -31.84 5.03 6.20
C ARG A 399 -30.84 4.67 5.09
N TRP A 400 -29.58 4.46 5.48
CA TRP A 400 -28.59 3.79 4.65
C TRP A 400 -28.84 2.29 4.62
N GLY A 401 -28.86 1.73 3.41
CA GLY A 401 -29.04 0.30 3.18
C GLY A 401 -28.38 -0.14 1.88
N ALA A 402 -28.65 -1.39 1.49
CA ALA A 402 -27.99 -2.12 0.41
C ALA A 402 -27.68 -1.24 -0.83
N THR A 403 -26.40 -1.09 -1.12
CA THR A 403 -25.88 -0.31 -2.25
C THR A 403 -26.36 -0.84 -3.61
N THR A 404 -26.63 -2.15 -3.69
CA THR A 404 -27.23 -2.85 -4.84
C THR A 404 -28.64 -2.33 -5.20
N GLN A 405 -29.37 -1.72 -4.26
CA GLN A 405 -30.69 -1.12 -4.49
C GLN A 405 -30.56 0.38 -4.86
N GLY A 406 -29.47 1.01 -4.42
CA GLY A 406 -29.08 2.38 -4.75
C GLY A 406 -28.15 3.00 -3.72
N GLY A 407 -26.98 3.47 -4.17
CA GLY A 407 -26.09 4.31 -3.36
C GLY A 407 -26.62 5.74 -3.14
N SER A 408 -25.89 6.52 -2.36
CA SER A 408 -26.25 7.89 -1.95
C SER A 408 -26.73 8.80 -3.08
N SER A 409 -26.03 8.86 -4.21
CA SER A 409 -26.40 9.72 -5.35
C SER A 409 -27.78 9.41 -5.93
N LYS A 410 -28.22 8.15 -5.86
CA LYS A 410 -29.55 7.73 -6.29
C LYS A 410 -30.61 8.08 -5.25
N ARG A 411 -30.36 7.77 -3.96
CA ARG A 411 -31.27 8.10 -2.84
C ARG A 411 -31.49 9.61 -2.71
N CYS A 412 -30.41 10.40 -2.69
CA CYS A 412 -30.48 11.87 -2.67
C CYS A 412 -30.98 12.46 -4.00
N GLY A 413 -30.76 11.79 -5.13
CA GLY A 413 -31.36 12.18 -6.42
C GLY A 413 -32.88 12.04 -6.43
N TYR A 414 -33.43 10.99 -5.81
CA TYR A 414 -34.88 10.90 -5.60
C TYR A 414 -35.37 11.92 -4.58
N ALA A 415 -34.64 12.17 -3.49
CA ALA A 415 -35.00 13.22 -2.52
C ALA A 415 -35.12 14.60 -3.20
N LEU A 416 -34.20 14.93 -4.09
CA LEU A 416 -34.26 16.13 -4.95
C LEU A 416 -35.49 16.12 -5.86
N ALA A 417 -35.82 14.99 -6.48
CA ALA A 417 -37.02 14.85 -7.31
C ALA A 417 -38.34 14.96 -6.51
N ALA A 418 -38.35 14.62 -5.23
CA ALA A 418 -39.45 14.89 -4.30
C ALA A 418 -39.47 16.35 -3.78
N GLY A 419 -38.50 17.17 -4.19
CA GLY A 419 -38.38 18.57 -3.82
C GLY A 419 -37.84 18.81 -2.41
N ALA A 420 -37.12 17.86 -1.82
CA ALA A 420 -36.40 18.08 -0.56
C ALA A 420 -35.40 19.25 -0.67
N SER A 421 -35.16 19.95 0.43
CA SER A 421 -34.09 20.97 0.51
C SER A 421 -32.73 20.37 0.85
N HIS A 422 -32.71 19.23 1.57
CA HIS A 422 -31.49 18.54 1.98
C HIS A 422 -31.70 17.01 1.99
N CYS A 423 -30.62 16.26 1.77
CA CYS A 423 -30.58 14.80 1.93
C CYS A 423 -29.76 14.43 3.18
N ILE A 424 -30.39 13.77 4.15
CA ILE A 424 -29.69 13.24 5.33
C ILE A 424 -29.80 11.72 5.28
N LEU A 425 -28.69 11.04 5.01
CA LEU A 425 -28.60 9.58 5.13
C LEU A 425 -28.16 9.24 6.56
N TYR A 426 -28.58 8.11 7.14
CA TYR A 426 -28.04 7.65 8.43
C TYR A 426 -27.64 6.17 8.42
N GLY A 427 -26.57 5.82 9.14
CA GLY A 427 -25.97 4.49 9.08
C GLY A 427 -26.82 3.32 9.60
N ASN A 428 -26.56 2.12 9.06
CA ASN A 428 -27.00 0.85 9.64
C ASN A 428 -26.02 0.31 10.71
N THR A 429 -24.79 0.81 10.73
CA THR A 429 -23.79 0.65 11.82
C THR A 429 -23.46 2.03 12.40
N ASP A 430 -22.75 2.06 13.54
CA ASP A 430 -22.24 3.31 14.13
C ASP A 430 -20.96 3.83 13.45
N GLU A 431 -20.47 3.09 12.44
CA GLU A 431 -19.36 3.50 11.58
C GLU A 431 -19.80 4.62 10.63
N MET A 432 -18.90 5.58 10.41
CA MET A 432 -19.19 6.75 9.56
C MET A 432 -18.57 6.60 8.18
N VAL A 433 -19.40 6.34 7.17
CA VAL A 433 -18.94 6.23 5.77
C VAL A 433 -19.03 7.58 5.03
N GLY A 434 -18.06 7.83 4.14
CA GLY A 434 -18.17 8.90 3.15
C GLY A 434 -19.27 8.59 2.13
N ILE A 435 -19.96 9.62 1.65
CA ILE A 435 -21.00 9.47 0.64
C ILE A 435 -20.75 10.39 -0.56
N ALA A 436 -21.15 9.96 -1.75
CA ALA A 436 -21.13 10.82 -2.92
C ALA A 436 -22.24 11.91 -2.84
N GLY A 437 -23.45 11.55 -2.38
CA GLY A 437 -24.58 12.49 -2.38
C GLY A 437 -24.99 12.92 -3.80
N ASN A 438 -25.76 13.99 -3.93
CA ASN A 438 -26.23 14.48 -5.25
C ASN A 438 -25.79 15.93 -5.52
N ALA A 439 -25.27 16.22 -6.72
CA ALA A 439 -24.76 17.55 -7.08
C ALA A 439 -25.80 18.68 -6.94
N GLY A 440 -27.09 18.38 -7.15
CA GLY A 440 -28.18 19.36 -7.02
C GLY A 440 -28.75 19.54 -5.61
N LEU A 441 -28.27 18.80 -4.60
CA LEU A 441 -28.89 18.77 -3.27
C LEU A 441 -27.83 18.59 -2.16
N PRO A 442 -27.69 19.53 -1.21
CA PRO A 442 -26.82 19.37 -0.06
C PRO A 442 -27.08 18.03 0.65
N SER A 443 -26.03 17.22 0.75
CA SER A 443 -26.12 15.82 1.15
C SER A 443 -25.18 15.54 2.32
N MET A 444 -25.66 14.85 3.37
CA MET A 444 -24.84 14.41 4.49
C MET A 444 -25.14 12.97 4.92
N PHE A 445 -24.17 12.34 5.60
CA PHE A 445 -24.31 11.07 6.30
C PHE A 445 -24.21 11.31 7.80
N LEU A 446 -25.34 11.23 8.50
CA LEU A 446 -25.48 11.33 9.94
C LEU A 446 -25.14 9.99 10.61
N SER A 447 -24.49 10.03 11.77
CA SER A 447 -24.27 8.86 12.63
C SER A 447 -25.59 8.15 12.96
N ARG A 448 -25.57 6.82 13.11
CA ARG A 448 -26.81 6.03 13.38
C ARG A 448 -27.54 6.54 14.62
N ALA A 449 -26.81 6.84 15.70
CA ALA A 449 -27.37 7.44 16.91
C ALA A 449 -28.16 8.75 16.64
N GLY A 450 -27.69 9.62 15.73
CA GLY A 450 -28.40 10.84 15.35
C GLY A 450 -29.65 10.57 14.51
N GLY A 451 -29.57 9.63 13.57
CA GLY A 451 -30.75 9.17 12.80
C GLY A 451 -31.84 8.59 13.71
N LEU A 452 -31.44 7.77 14.69
CA LEU A 452 -32.34 7.20 15.69
C LEU A 452 -32.94 8.26 16.62
N ALA A 453 -32.19 9.29 17.01
CA ALA A 453 -32.71 10.41 17.82
C ALA A 453 -33.82 11.18 17.08
N LEU A 454 -33.61 11.49 15.80
CA LEU A 454 -34.62 12.12 14.94
C LEU A 454 -35.87 11.24 14.80
N ILE A 455 -35.69 9.94 14.54
CA ILE A 455 -36.80 8.97 14.42
C ILE A 455 -37.57 8.87 15.73
N ALA A 456 -36.90 8.77 16.88
CA ALA A 456 -37.54 8.69 18.18
C ALA A 456 -38.37 9.95 18.51
N LYS A 457 -37.82 11.15 18.25
CA LYS A 457 -38.52 12.41 18.48
C LYS A 457 -39.77 12.55 17.60
N VAL A 458 -39.71 12.11 16.34
CA VAL A 458 -40.86 12.14 15.42
C VAL A 458 -41.88 11.03 15.73
N LYS A 459 -41.44 9.81 16.11
CA LYS A 459 -42.31 8.74 16.63
C LYS A 459 -43.12 9.19 17.86
N ALA A 460 -42.53 10.02 18.72
CA ALA A 460 -43.19 10.63 19.88
C ALA A 460 -44.13 11.80 19.53
N GLY A 461 -44.35 12.11 18.24
CA GLY A 461 -45.18 13.24 17.79
C GLY A 461 -44.51 14.62 17.95
N GLY A 462 -43.25 14.66 18.37
CA GLY A 462 -42.46 15.87 18.47
C GLY A 462 -41.87 16.32 17.13
N LYS A 463 -41.43 17.57 17.08
CA LYS A 463 -40.50 18.05 16.05
C LYS A 463 -39.10 18.10 16.66
N PRO A 464 -38.09 17.46 16.05
CA PRO A 464 -36.70 17.67 16.45
C PRO A 464 -36.21 19.03 15.97
N THR A 465 -35.42 19.72 16.80
CA THR A 465 -34.64 20.87 16.36
C THR A 465 -33.32 20.35 15.79
N PHE A 466 -33.11 20.42 14.48
CA PHE A 466 -31.81 20.16 13.86
C PHE A 466 -31.11 21.50 13.60
N ILE A 467 -29.83 21.61 13.95
CA ILE A 467 -28.96 22.74 13.61
C ILE A 467 -27.66 22.19 13.03
N PHE A 468 -27.28 22.67 11.85
CA PHE A 468 -25.96 22.40 11.27
C PHE A 468 -24.89 23.25 11.96
N THR A 469 -23.72 22.66 12.23
CA THR A 469 -22.51 23.43 12.54
C THR A 469 -21.29 22.69 12.01
N THR A 470 -20.30 23.43 11.51
CA THR A 470 -19.00 22.87 11.11
C THR A 470 -18.17 22.42 12.31
N LYS A 471 -18.57 22.82 13.53
CA LYS A 471 -17.94 22.44 14.79
C LYS A 471 -17.99 20.95 15.05
N GLN A 472 -17.01 20.54 15.84
CA GLN A 472 -16.53 19.19 16.01
C GLN A 472 -16.18 18.96 17.47
N ARG A 473 -15.80 17.72 17.72
CA ARG A 473 -15.35 17.18 18.98
C ARG A 473 -14.57 15.91 18.69
N GLU A 474 -13.88 15.39 19.69
CA GLU A 474 -13.25 14.07 19.61
C GLU A 474 -14.31 13.00 19.28
N TYR A 475 -14.14 12.32 18.15
CA TYR A 475 -14.86 11.11 17.74
C TYR A 475 -14.00 9.89 18.03
N GLN A 476 -14.55 8.95 18.80
CA GLN A 476 -13.90 7.68 19.06
C GLN A 476 -13.93 6.80 17.82
N ILE A 477 -12.75 6.42 17.34
CA ILE A 477 -12.58 5.62 16.13
C ILE A 477 -12.92 4.16 16.47
N PRO A 478 -13.90 3.51 15.79
CA PRO A 478 -14.31 2.15 16.15
C PRO A 478 -13.18 1.11 16.06
N THR A 479 -12.24 1.31 15.13
CA THR A 479 -11.07 0.46 14.85
C THR A 479 -9.84 0.78 15.71
N ALA A 480 -9.95 1.68 16.70
CA ALA A 480 -8.84 2.19 17.51
C ALA A 480 -7.89 1.10 18.04
N GLY A 481 -6.58 1.27 17.80
CA GLY A 481 -5.54 0.34 18.23
C GLY A 481 -5.53 -1.01 17.51
N THR A 482 -6.25 -1.15 16.39
CA THR A 482 -6.08 -2.26 15.43
C THR A 482 -5.29 -1.80 14.21
N ILE A 483 -4.73 -2.73 13.43
CA ILE A 483 -3.95 -2.40 12.23
C ILE A 483 -4.85 -1.73 11.18
N SER A 484 -4.41 -0.58 10.68
CA SER A 484 -5.07 0.15 9.59
C SER A 484 -5.08 -0.71 8.32
N SER A 485 -6.23 -0.82 7.66
CA SER A 485 -6.43 -1.72 6.51
C SER A 485 -5.56 -1.43 5.28
N PHE A 486 -4.97 -0.23 5.20
CA PHE A 486 -4.01 0.15 4.16
C PHE A 486 -2.56 -0.22 4.49
N SER A 487 -2.20 -0.50 5.75
CA SER A 487 -0.81 -0.74 6.17
C SER A 487 -0.21 -1.91 5.40
N SER A 488 0.90 -1.69 4.68
CA SER A 488 1.58 -2.74 3.93
C SER A 488 2.09 -3.86 4.84
N PRO A 489 1.60 -5.11 4.67
CA PRO A 489 2.15 -6.27 5.36
C PRO A 489 3.37 -6.83 4.63
N GLY A 490 4.30 -7.39 5.39
CA GLY A 490 5.35 -8.26 4.89
C GLY A 490 4.89 -9.72 4.76
N LEU A 491 5.74 -10.71 5.06
CA LEU A 491 7.17 -10.60 5.33
C LEU A 491 7.91 -9.90 4.17
N SER A 492 9.16 -9.47 4.37
CA SER A 492 9.97 -8.97 3.24
C SER A 492 10.11 -10.04 2.15
N LEU A 493 10.59 -9.67 0.96
CA LEU A 493 10.78 -10.62 -0.14
C LEU A 493 11.78 -11.73 0.22
N ASP A 494 12.77 -11.41 1.07
CA ASP A 494 13.73 -12.37 1.62
C ASP A 494 13.23 -13.08 2.90
N LEU A 495 11.94 -12.97 3.22
CA LEU A 495 11.27 -13.54 4.39
C LEU A 495 11.91 -13.10 5.73
N GLU A 496 12.23 -11.82 5.89
CA GLU A 496 12.48 -11.23 7.22
C GLU A 496 11.20 -10.62 7.81
N ILE A 497 11.15 -10.47 9.14
CA ILE A 497 10.03 -9.80 9.81
C ILE A 497 10.10 -8.30 9.53
N LYS A 498 9.27 -7.89 8.58
CA LYS A 498 8.88 -6.51 8.30
C LYS A 498 7.34 -6.48 8.25
N PRO A 499 6.66 -5.44 8.76
CA PRO A 499 7.22 -4.34 9.56
C PRO A 499 7.84 -4.80 10.89
N ASP A 500 8.69 -3.98 11.51
CA ASP A 500 9.37 -4.27 12.78
C ASP A 500 8.39 -4.19 13.97
N PHE A 501 7.53 -3.17 13.96
CA PHE A 501 6.46 -2.83 14.90
C PHE A 501 5.53 -1.81 14.22
N GLY A 502 4.59 -1.19 14.93
CA GLY A 502 3.82 -0.06 14.40
C GLY A 502 3.49 1.04 15.40
N GLY A 503 3.15 2.21 14.86
CA GLY A 503 2.69 3.40 15.59
C GLY A 503 1.27 3.81 15.17
N LEU A 504 0.74 4.90 15.72
CA LEU A 504 -0.55 5.43 15.28
C LEU A 504 -0.39 6.17 13.96
N GLY A 505 -1.05 5.67 12.91
CA GLY A 505 -1.00 6.22 11.55
C GLY A 505 -2.35 6.31 10.85
N GLY A 506 -3.39 5.66 11.36
CA GLY A 506 -4.76 5.86 10.88
C GLY A 506 -5.41 7.06 11.55
N GLN A 507 -5.96 7.98 10.75
CA GLN A 507 -6.79 9.11 11.22
C GLN A 507 -6.06 10.00 12.25
N VAL A 508 -4.81 10.35 11.97
CA VAL A 508 -3.96 11.19 12.84
C VAL A 508 -4.16 12.67 12.51
N TYR A 509 -4.47 13.46 13.53
CA TYR A 509 -4.60 14.91 13.46
C TYR A 509 -3.25 15.58 13.74
N SER A 510 -2.83 16.53 12.90
CA SER A 510 -1.55 17.27 13.03
C SER A 510 -1.56 18.57 12.21
N THR A 511 -0.46 19.32 12.25
CA THR A 511 -0.22 20.59 11.54
C THR A 511 -0.18 20.45 10.02
N VAL A 512 -0.49 21.51 9.28
CA VAL A 512 -0.22 21.66 7.83
C VAL A 512 0.26 23.08 7.52
N SER A 513 0.76 23.33 6.31
CA SER A 513 1.07 24.69 5.84
C SER A 513 -0.20 25.50 5.57
N ASP A 514 -0.06 26.84 5.56
CA ASP A 514 -1.17 27.75 5.25
C ASP A 514 -1.66 27.61 3.80
N HIS A 515 -0.77 27.15 2.90
CA HIS A 515 -1.12 26.83 1.50
C HIS A 515 -2.02 25.59 1.45
N ALA A 516 -1.63 24.48 2.08
CA ALA A 516 -2.47 23.28 2.16
C ALA A 516 -3.79 23.54 2.90
N ALA A 517 -3.76 24.38 3.94
CA ALA A 517 -4.96 24.84 4.64
C ALA A 517 -5.93 25.57 3.67
N GLN A 518 -5.43 26.54 2.90
CA GLN A 518 -6.21 27.27 1.90
C GLN A 518 -6.72 26.36 0.77
N HIS A 519 -5.88 25.48 0.22
CA HIS A 519 -6.26 24.49 -0.80
C HIS A 519 -7.40 23.60 -0.29
N ALA A 520 -7.24 23.03 0.90
CA ALA A 520 -8.24 22.19 1.55
C ALA A 520 -9.46 22.97 2.07
N ASN A 521 -9.59 24.28 1.80
CA ASN A 521 -10.63 25.17 2.30
C ASN A 521 -10.80 25.03 3.83
N SER A 522 -9.68 25.13 4.55
CA SER A 522 -9.59 25.13 6.01
C SER A 522 -9.60 26.55 6.57
N PRO A 523 -10.32 26.82 7.67
CA PRO A 523 -10.11 28.06 8.42
C PRO A 523 -8.78 28.05 9.19
N ASP A 524 -8.27 26.87 9.55
CA ASP A 524 -7.09 26.70 10.41
C ASP A 524 -6.10 25.67 9.84
N SER A 525 -4.81 25.89 10.08
CA SER A 525 -3.66 25.16 9.50
C SER A 525 -3.36 23.81 10.18
N TYR A 526 -4.40 23.00 10.37
CA TYR A 526 -4.34 21.62 10.83
C TYR A 526 -5.23 20.70 9.99
N GLY A 527 -4.98 19.39 10.03
CA GLY A 527 -5.81 18.40 9.34
C GLY A 527 -5.60 16.96 9.80
N THR A 528 -6.54 16.09 9.45
CA THR A 528 -6.44 14.63 9.69
C THR A 528 -6.00 13.90 8.43
N LYS A 529 -4.90 13.15 8.53
CA LYS A 529 -4.34 12.28 7.47
C LYS A 529 -4.29 10.84 7.95
N SER A 530 -4.21 9.88 7.02
CA SER A 530 -3.91 8.48 7.35
C SER A 530 -2.83 7.90 6.45
N GLY A 531 -1.90 7.15 7.05
CA GLY A 531 -0.81 6.46 6.37
C GLY A 531 0.20 5.87 7.36
N THR A 532 0.98 4.87 6.93
CA THR A 532 2.22 4.47 7.63
C THR A 532 3.20 5.63 7.74
N SER A 533 3.11 6.59 6.82
CA SER A 533 3.70 7.92 6.85
C SER A 533 3.37 8.76 8.09
N MET A 534 2.26 8.51 8.79
CA MET A 534 1.93 9.11 10.09
C MET A 534 2.39 8.22 11.27
N ALA A 535 2.42 6.90 11.09
CA ALA A 535 2.90 5.97 12.11
C ALA A 535 4.41 6.02 12.34
N SER A 536 5.19 6.28 11.29
CA SER A 536 6.65 6.43 11.37
C SER A 536 7.08 7.57 12.30
N PRO A 537 6.60 8.83 12.13
CA PRO A 537 6.98 9.93 13.01
C PRO A 537 6.42 9.76 14.42
N TYR A 538 5.25 9.13 14.57
CA TYR A 538 4.73 8.76 15.88
C TYR A 538 5.73 7.85 16.62
N SER A 539 6.28 6.86 15.92
CA SER A 539 7.26 5.92 16.47
C SER A 539 8.64 6.56 16.65
N ALA A 540 9.03 7.51 15.80
CA ALA A 540 10.26 8.30 15.97
C ALA A 540 10.18 9.17 17.22
N GLY A 541 9.02 9.76 17.50
CA GLY A 541 8.76 10.45 18.77
C GLY A 541 8.81 9.50 19.98
N VAL A 542 8.26 8.29 19.89
CA VAL A 542 8.39 7.27 20.95
C VAL A 542 9.86 6.90 21.20
N ALA A 543 10.64 6.74 20.13
CA ALA A 543 12.08 6.52 20.24
C ALA A 543 12.81 7.74 20.84
N ALA A 544 12.39 8.98 20.53
CA ALA A 544 12.98 10.18 21.13
C ALA A 544 12.77 10.26 22.65
N LEU A 545 11.59 9.89 23.15
CA LEU A 545 11.35 9.75 24.60
C LEU A 545 12.30 8.72 25.24
N LEU A 546 12.55 7.60 24.55
CA LEU A 546 13.48 6.56 25.01
C LEU A 546 14.96 7.00 24.96
N LEU A 547 15.36 7.81 23.97
CA LEU A 547 16.71 8.37 23.90
C LEU A 547 16.93 9.45 24.97
N GLU A 548 15.93 10.27 25.29
CA GLU A 548 16.02 11.21 26.42
C GLU A 548 16.25 10.44 27.74
N GLN A 549 15.49 9.37 27.97
CA GLN A 549 15.64 8.48 29.13
C GLN A 549 17.03 7.84 29.21
N ARG A 550 17.68 7.60 28.06
CA ARG A 550 18.99 6.95 27.93
C ARG A 550 20.14 7.90 27.56
N LYS A 551 19.97 9.22 27.68
CA LYS A 551 20.97 10.23 27.25
C LYS A 551 22.38 10.09 27.85
N ASN A 552 22.50 9.44 29.01
CA ASN A 552 23.81 9.15 29.64
C ASN A 552 24.48 7.85 29.13
N ASN A 553 23.76 7.02 28.36
CA ASN A 553 24.23 5.77 27.77
C ASN A 553 23.35 5.42 26.55
N LYS A 554 23.59 6.11 25.42
CA LYS A 554 22.81 5.92 24.17
C LYS A 554 22.89 4.44 23.76
N PRO A 555 21.76 3.75 23.53
CA PRO A 555 21.75 2.32 23.20
C PRO A 555 22.43 2.05 21.84
N SER A 556 22.83 0.81 21.59
CA SER A 556 23.13 0.37 20.21
C SER A 556 21.83 0.28 19.40
N PHE A 557 21.96 0.11 18.09
CA PHE A 557 20.81 -0.13 17.21
C PHE A 557 20.04 -1.40 17.58
N GLU A 558 20.75 -2.47 17.91
CA GLU A 558 20.19 -3.76 18.33
C GLU A 558 19.47 -3.64 19.68
N ASP A 559 20.06 -2.92 20.64
CA ASP A 559 19.43 -2.63 21.94
C ASP A 559 18.17 -1.78 21.78
N LEU A 560 18.20 -0.74 20.95
CA LEU A 560 17.04 0.11 20.67
C LEU A 560 15.93 -0.70 19.99
N ARG A 561 16.27 -1.51 18.98
CA ARG A 561 15.33 -2.42 18.32
C ARG A 561 14.72 -3.40 19.31
N ALA A 562 15.56 -4.02 20.13
CA ALA A 562 15.10 -5.00 21.10
C ALA A 562 14.16 -4.37 22.13
N ILE A 563 14.49 -3.21 22.70
CA ILE A 563 13.60 -2.51 23.64
C ILE A 563 12.25 -2.17 22.99
N LEU A 564 12.24 -1.59 21.78
CA LEU A 564 11.01 -1.19 21.09
C LEU A 564 10.14 -2.39 20.70
N GLN A 565 10.74 -3.51 20.28
CA GLN A 565 10.00 -4.75 19.96
C GLN A 565 9.56 -5.52 21.21
N ASN A 566 10.44 -5.69 22.20
CA ASN A 566 10.16 -6.41 23.45
C ASN A 566 8.99 -5.80 24.23
N THR A 567 8.81 -4.47 24.15
CA THR A 567 7.79 -3.71 24.87
C THR A 567 6.58 -3.31 24.01
N ALA A 568 6.58 -3.65 22.72
CA ALA A 568 5.42 -3.51 21.86
C ALA A 568 4.26 -4.41 22.34
N SER A 569 3.04 -3.99 22.03
CA SER A 569 1.80 -4.64 22.44
C SER A 569 1.09 -5.26 21.24
N PRO A 570 1.17 -6.59 21.04
CA PRO A 570 0.44 -7.30 19.99
C PRO A 570 -1.07 -7.04 20.05
N ARG A 571 -1.68 -6.72 18.91
CA ARG A 571 -3.10 -6.40 18.78
C ARG A 571 -3.87 -7.46 18.01
N LYS A 572 -5.18 -7.45 18.20
CA LYS A 572 -6.13 -8.36 17.55
C LYS A 572 -6.62 -7.81 16.22
N ILE A 573 -7.06 -8.70 15.35
CA ILE A 573 -7.81 -8.31 14.14
C ILE A 573 -9.12 -7.67 14.61
N PHE A 574 -9.55 -6.57 13.97
CA PHE A 574 -10.79 -5.88 14.33
C PHE A 574 -11.98 -6.85 14.34
N GLN A 575 -12.81 -6.76 15.38
CA GLN A 575 -13.94 -7.66 15.68
C GLN A 575 -13.61 -9.17 15.82
N SER A 576 -12.32 -9.56 15.83
CA SER A 576 -11.89 -10.95 16.06
C SER A 576 -11.35 -11.21 17.46
N LYS A 577 -11.23 -12.50 17.82
CA LYS A 577 -10.53 -12.97 19.04
C LYS A 577 -9.03 -13.19 18.81
N SER A 578 -8.63 -13.46 17.57
CA SER A 578 -7.27 -13.78 17.14
C SER A 578 -6.35 -12.56 17.15
N TYR A 579 -5.09 -12.75 17.54
CA TYR A 579 -4.03 -11.76 17.28
C TYR A 579 -3.78 -11.64 15.78
N ASN A 580 -3.55 -10.42 15.28
CA ASN A 580 -3.19 -10.23 13.87
C ASN A 580 -1.80 -10.81 13.60
N SER A 581 -1.57 -11.31 12.38
CA SER A 581 -0.29 -11.91 11.99
C SER A 581 0.88 -10.96 12.22
N VAL A 582 2.02 -11.50 12.62
CA VAL A 582 3.30 -10.76 12.70
C VAL A 582 3.63 -10.10 11.37
N ALA A 583 3.24 -10.70 10.23
CA ALA A 583 3.43 -10.10 8.91
C ALA A 583 2.69 -8.76 8.71
N TYR A 584 1.66 -8.47 9.50
CA TYR A 584 0.90 -7.21 9.44
C TYR A 584 1.31 -6.19 10.51
N GLN A 585 1.90 -6.62 11.63
CA GLN A 585 2.13 -5.75 12.80
C GLN A 585 3.53 -5.79 13.41
N GLY A 586 4.43 -6.65 12.94
CA GLY A 586 5.73 -6.89 13.57
C GLY A 586 5.57 -7.36 15.02
N ALA A 587 6.21 -6.66 15.94
CA ALA A 587 6.03 -6.88 17.38
C ALA A 587 4.72 -6.31 17.97
N GLY A 588 3.94 -5.53 17.21
CA GLY A 588 2.71 -4.88 17.64
C GLY A 588 2.82 -3.35 17.77
N LEU A 589 1.87 -2.74 18.48
CA LEU A 589 1.82 -1.28 18.69
C LEU A 589 2.80 -0.87 19.79
N VAL A 590 3.69 0.09 19.49
CA VAL A 590 4.72 0.60 20.41
C VAL A 590 4.16 1.13 21.74
N ASN A 591 4.92 0.99 22.82
CA ASN A 591 4.59 1.53 24.14
C ASN A 591 5.76 2.32 24.76
N ALA A 592 5.64 3.65 24.82
CA ALA A 592 6.70 4.54 25.27
C ALA A 592 7.05 4.37 26.76
N TYR A 593 6.05 4.13 27.62
CA TYR A 593 6.27 3.98 29.06
C TYR A 593 6.99 2.68 29.39
N TYR A 594 6.60 1.57 28.76
CA TYR A 594 7.26 0.29 28.93
C TYR A 594 8.67 0.30 28.34
N ALA A 595 8.86 0.88 27.15
CA ALA A 595 10.19 1.09 26.56
C ALA A 595 11.12 1.92 27.47
N GLY A 596 10.60 3.00 28.06
CA GLY A 596 11.32 3.86 29.02
C GLY A 596 11.68 3.18 30.35
N GLN A 597 10.98 2.10 30.72
CA GLN A 597 11.26 1.28 31.92
C GLN A 597 11.96 -0.06 31.60
N ALA A 598 12.34 -0.31 30.35
CA ALA A 598 12.94 -1.59 29.95
C ALA A 598 14.33 -1.80 30.58
N VAL A 599 14.38 -2.63 31.63
CA VAL A 599 15.59 -3.13 32.30
C VAL A 599 15.85 -4.61 32.02
N THR A 600 15.12 -5.19 31.07
CA THR A 600 15.41 -6.49 30.46
C THR A 600 15.46 -6.28 28.95
N VAL A 601 16.43 -6.92 28.29
CA VAL A 601 16.53 -6.95 26.82
C VAL A 601 16.63 -8.40 26.37
N VAL A 602 15.79 -8.79 25.40
CA VAL A 602 15.71 -10.17 24.86
C VAL A 602 16.02 -10.15 23.37
N THR A 603 17.12 -10.80 22.99
CA THR A 603 17.64 -10.88 21.62
C THR A 603 17.77 -12.34 21.15
N PRO A 604 17.53 -12.67 19.87
CA PRO A 604 16.98 -11.81 18.83
C PRO A 604 15.56 -11.36 19.16
N SER A 605 15.25 -10.09 18.89
CA SER A 605 13.99 -9.45 19.28
C SER A 605 12.84 -9.74 18.32
N ALA A 606 13.12 -10.34 17.16
CA ALA A 606 12.18 -10.92 16.22
C ALA A 606 12.81 -12.16 15.56
N ILE A 607 12.00 -13.18 15.26
CA ILE A 607 12.47 -14.47 14.74
C ILE A 607 11.84 -14.79 13.38
N ALA A 608 12.59 -14.50 12.32
CA ALA A 608 12.28 -14.99 10.98
C ALA A 608 12.67 -16.46 10.82
N LEU A 609 11.67 -17.36 10.89
CA LEU A 609 11.80 -18.82 10.77
C LEU A 609 12.05 -19.29 9.33
N LYS A 610 11.89 -18.40 8.34
CA LYS A 610 12.01 -18.65 6.89
C LYS A 610 10.95 -19.62 6.33
N ASP A 611 11.21 -20.14 5.13
CA ASP A 611 10.38 -21.10 4.43
C ASP A 611 10.72 -22.54 4.85
N THR A 612 10.10 -23.56 4.23
CA THR A 612 10.36 -24.97 4.59
C THR A 612 11.79 -25.42 4.23
N ASP A 613 12.38 -24.89 3.16
CA ASP A 613 13.71 -25.29 2.71
C ASP A 613 14.82 -24.73 3.63
N ASN A 614 14.62 -23.52 4.18
CA ASN A 614 15.59 -22.82 5.03
C ASN A 614 15.13 -22.75 6.49
N PHE A 615 14.26 -23.66 6.92
CA PHE A 615 13.52 -23.56 8.19
C PHE A 615 14.43 -23.50 9.42
N LYS A 616 14.38 -22.39 10.17
CA LYS A 616 15.11 -22.22 11.43
C LYS A 616 14.36 -22.88 12.59
N SER A 617 14.42 -24.20 12.66
CA SER A 617 13.77 -25.01 13.70
C SER A 617 14.26 -24.76 15.13
N SER A 618 15.44 -24.14 15.30
CA SER A 618 16.05 -23.88 16.61
C SER A 618 16.64 -22.48 16.69
N VAL A 619 16.36 -21.76 17.78
CA VAL A 619 16.87 -20.40 18.04
C VAL A 619 17.29 -20.27 19.50
N VAL A 620 18.43 -19.64 19.76
CA VAL A 620 18.87 -19.29 21.13
C VAL A 620 18.48 -17.86 21.44
N LEU A 621 17.61 -17.67 22.42
CA LEU A 621 17.37 -16.37 23.04
C LEU A 621 18.50 -16.07 24.03
N THR A 622 19.00 -14.84 24.02
CA THR A 622 19.80 -14.26 25.09
C THR A 622 18.96 -13.23 25.84
N ILE A 623 18.83 -13.40 27.15
CA ILE A 623 18.05 -12.54 28.05
C ILE A 623 19.05 -11.79 28.92
N ARG A 624 19.18 -10.48 28.74
CA ARG A 624 20.03 -9.60 29.57
C ARG A 624 19.20 -8.95 30.66
N ASN A 625 19.67 -9.05 31.90
CA ASN A 625 19.06 -8.41 33.06
C ASN A 625 19.86 -7.16 33.46
N ASP A 626 19.40 -5.99 33.03
CA ASP A 626 19.97 -4.68 33.40
C ASP A 626 19.35 -4.10 34.69
N ALA A 627 18.47 -4.85 35.37
CA ALA A 627 17.86 -4.41 36.63
C ALA A 627 18.87 -4.40 37.78
N THR A 628 18.52 -3.69 38.87
CA THR A 628 19.35 -3.60 40.09
C THR A 628 19.31 -4.87 40.97
N GLU A 629 18.54 -5.88 40.57
CA GLU A 629 18.21 -7.10 41.30
C GLU A 629 18.19 -8.34 40.39
N ASP A 630 18.23 -9.52 41.00
CA ASP A 630 18.07 -10.79 40.27
C ASP A 630 16.62 -10.98 39.83
N VAL A 631 16.41 -11.32 38.56
CA VAL A 631 15.07 -11.55 37.99
C VAL A 631 14.93 -13.01 37.57
N THR A 632 13.81 -13.63 37.91
CA THR A 632 13.39 -14.92 37.32
C THR A 632 12.48 -14.64 36.13
N TYR A 633 12.73 -15.27 35.00
CA TYR A 633 11.92 -15.15 33.80
C TYR A 633 11.21 -16.47 33.53
N THR A 634 9.89 -16.44 33.36
CA THR A 634 9.06 -17.61 33.03
C THR A 634 8.65 -17.56 31.55
N PHE A 635 8.62 -18.71 30.88
CA PHE A 635 8.42 -18.80 29.44
C PHE A 635 7.04 -19.35 29.03
N GLY A 636 6.48 -18.75 28.00
CA GLY A 636 5.28 -19.20 27.29
C GLY A 636 5.27 -18.71 25.85
N SER A 637 4.18 -18.97 25.13
CA SER A 637 3.97 -18.47 23.77
C SER A 637 2.49 -18.43 23.43
N PHE A 638 2.11 -17.60 22.46
CA PHE A 638 0.77 -17.62 21.87
C PHE A 638 0.82 -17.37 20.36
N SER A 639 -0.12 -17.97 19.64
CA SER A 639 -0.18 -17.88 18.19
C SER A 639 -0.91 -16.62 17.72
N ALA A 640 -0.53 -16.15 16.54
CA ALA A 640 -1.26 -15.17 15.77
C ALA A 640 -2.01 -15.87 14.62
N ALA A 641 -2.92 -15.15 13.96
CA ALA A 641 -3.62 -15.68 12.80
C ALA A 641 -2.64 -16.02 11.67
N THR A 642 -2.87 -17.16 11.01
CA THR A 642 -2.13 -17.60 9.83
C THR A 642 -2.73 -16.97 8.58
N VAL A 643 -1.88 -16.39 7.73
CA VAL A 643 -2.30 -15.67 6.53
C VAL A 643 -2.25 -16.60 5.32
N ASN A 644 -3.42 -16.87 4.75
CA ASN A 644 -3.59 -17.67 3.55
C ASN A 644 -3.88 -16.72 2.39
N ALA A 645 -2.85 -16.35 1.62
CA ALA A 645 -2.99 -15.40 0.51
C ALA A 645 -3.37 -16.06 -0.83
N TYR A 646 -3.02 -17.33 -1.01
CA TYR A 646 -3.17 -18.05 -2.29
C TYR A 646 -4.33 -19.05 -2.24
N ASN A 647 -5.15 -19.05 -3.29
CA ASN A 647 -6.17 -20.07 -3.49
C ASN A 647 -5.55 -21.44 -3.83
N VAL A 648 -6.16 -22.51 -3.32
CA VAL A 648 -5.77 -23.88 -3.67
C VAL A 648 -5.95 -24.11 -5.18
N GLY A 649 -4.85 -24.38 -5.86
CA GLY A 649 -4.82 -24.65 -7.30
C GLY A 649 -4.39 -23.45 -8.16
N ASP A 650 -4.44 -22.22 -7.64
CA ASP A 650 -3.78 -21.06 -8.27
C ASP A 650 -2.24 -21.21 -8.20
N ASP A 651 -1.50 -20.37 -8.91
CA ASP A 651 -0.04 -20.29 -8.85
C ASP A 651 0.51 -18.85 -8.89
N PHE A 652 -0.35 -17.84 -8.89
CA PHE A 652 0.04 -16.45 -9.13
C PHE A 652 -0.79 -15.39 -8.38
N THR A 653 -2.09 -15.60 -8.11
CA THR A 653 -2.95 -14.50 -7.62
C THR A 653 -2.71 -14.14 -6.15
N LEU A 654 -1.82 -13.16 -5.94
CA LEU A 654 -1.85 -12.25 -4.80
C LEU A 654 -2.99 -11.24 -5.01
N ASP A 655 -4.21 -11.63 -4.68
CA ASP A 655 -5.37 -10.72 -4.64
C ASP A 655 -5.75 -10.47 -3.18
N ALA A 656 -5.83 -9.21 -2.74
CA ALA A 656 -6.24 -8.88 -1.37
C ALA A 656 -7.67 -9.37 -1.06
N THR A 657 -8.51 -9.63 -2.07
CA THR A 657 -9.83 -10.23 -1.91
C THR A 657 -9.82 -11.75 -1.70
N THR A 658 -8.67 -12.41 -1.86
CA THR A 658 -8.49 -13.85 -1.61
C THR A 658 -7.68 -14.14 -0.34
N ILE A 659 -7.14 -13.11 0.33
CA ILE A 659 -6.51 -13.25 1.64
C ILE A 659 -7.55 -13.69 2.68
N SER A 660 -7.25 -14.77 3.39
CA SER A 660 -8.00 -15.23 4.55
C SER A 660 -7.09 -15.45 5.76
N PHE A 661 -7.58 -15.05 6.93
CA PHE A 661 -6.92 -15.25 8.21
C PHE A 661 -7.53 -16.47 8.90
N THR A 662 -6.70 -17.40 9.37
CA THR A 662 -7.18 -18.62 10.03
C THR A 662 -6.52 -18.87 11.38
N GLU A 663 -7.22 -19.59 12.26
CA GLU A 663 -6.70 -20.02 13.56
C GLU A 663 -6.16 -21.46 13.56
N ASN A 664 -6.35 -22.22 12.47
CA ASN A 664 -5.64 -23.47 12.22
C ASN A 664 -4.27 -23.19 11.56
N GLN A 665 -3.40 -24.21 11.50
CA GLN A 665 -2.02 -24.10 10.99
C GLN A 665 -1.14 -23.13 11.82
N GLN A 666 -0.97 -23.45 13.10
CA GLN A 666 -0.07 -22.74 14.02
C GLN A 666 1.21 -23.56 14.24
N ALA A 667 2.37 -22.91 14.41
CA ALA A 667 3.60 -23.60 14.82
C ALA A 667 3.54 -23.99 16.31
N SER A 668 4.13 -25.14 16.67
CA SER A 668 4.37 -25.49 18.07
C SER A 668 5.70 -24.91 18.55
N VAL A 669 5.75 -24.44 19.79
CA VAL A 669 6.93 -23.84 20.41
C VAL A 669 7.29 -24.61 21.69
N GLU A 670 8.56 -24.99 21.84
CA GLU A 670 9.08 -25.63 23.05
C GLU A 670 10.33 -24.90 23.56
N PHE A 671 10.43 -24.68 24.88
CA PHE A 671 11.58 -24.02 25.51
C PHE A 671 12.45 -25.04 26.24
N SER A 672 13.78 -24.85 26.22
CA SER A 672 14.74 -25.73 26.91
C SER A 672 14.64 -25.70 28.44
N THR A 673 13.91 -24.73 29.00
CA THR A 673 13.52 -24.63 30.41
C THR A 673 12.17 -23.91 30.52
N LYS A 674 11.44 -24.10 31.62
CA LYS A 674 10.20 -23.36 31.92
C LYS A 674 10.48 -21.97 32.51
N GLU A 675 11.62 -21.83 33.18
CA GLU A 675 12.06 -20.58 33.79
C GLU A 675 13.60 -20.50 33.86
N VAL A 676 14.14 -19.29 34.01
CA VAL A 676 15.55 -19.06 34.32
C VAL A 676 15.71 -17.87 35.25
N ARG A 677 16.58 -17.99 36.27
CA ARG A 677 17.00 -16.86 37.11
C ARG A 677 18.26 -16.24 36.52
N VAL A 678 18.25 -14.93 36.29
CA VAL A 678 19.41 -14.17 35.80
C VAL A 678 19.82 -13.16 36.87
N THR A 679 21.04 -13.29 37.37
CA THR A 679 21.64 -12.32 38.29
C THR A 679 21.68 -10.93 37.68
N LYS A 680 21.57 -9.89 38.50
CA LYS A 680 21.69 -8.49 38.03
C LYS A 680 22.96 -8.24 37.21
N GLY A 681 22.83 -7.49 36.12
CA GLY A 681 23.94 -7.16 35.22
C GLY A 681 24.55 -8.37 34.50
N GLN A 682 23.81 -9.48 34.36
CA GLN A 682 24.23 -10.69 33.66
C GLN A 682 23.23 -11.07 32.56
N SER A 683 23.60 -12.05 31.73
CA SER A 683 22.72 -12.65 30.73
C SER A 683 22.59 -14.16 30.93
N ALA A 684 21.46 -14.73 30.51
CA ALA A 684 21.29 -16.16 30.34
C ALA A 684 20.83 -16.49 28.92
N GLN A 685 21.06 -17.74 28.50
CA GLN A 685 20.61 -18.26 27.21
C GLN A 685 19.54 -19.34 27.38
N VAL A 686 18.54 -19.32 26.50
CA VAL A 686 17.43 -20.28 26.47
C VAL A 686 17.19 -20.68 25.02
N THR A 687 17.23 -21.99 24.73
CA THR A 687 16.95 -22.50 23.39
C THR A 687 15.45 -22.69 23.21
N VAL A 688 14.95 -22.25 22.07
CA VAL A 688 13.56 -22.38 21.64
C VAL A 688 13.52 -23.24 20.38
N GLN A 689 12.72 -24.30 20.42
CA GLN A 689 12.45 -25.18 19.29
C GLN A 689 11.10 -24.83 18.66
N PHE A 690 11.04 -24.91 17.34
CA PHE A 690 9.85 -24.65 16.53
C PHE A 690 9.58 -25.84 15.60
N ASN A 691 8.32 -26.28 15.53
CA ASN A 691 7.86 -27.14 14.45
C ASN A 691 6.88 -26.35 13.57
N ALA A 692 7.12 -26.31 12.26
CA ALA A 692 6.23 -25.68 11.30
C ALA A 692 4.89 -26.45 11.19
N PRO A 693 3.75 -25.76 10.96
CA PRO A 693 2.47 -26.42 10.74
C PRO A 693 2.39 -27.12 9.38
N GLU A 694 1.46 -28.06 9.25
CA GLU A 694 1.09 -28.63 7.96
C GLU A 694 0.46 -27.57 7.03
N ALA A 695 0.73 -27.68 5.72
CA ALA A 695 0.16 -26.81 4.70
C ALA A 695 -1.20 -27.34 4.21
N LEU A 696 -2.27 -26.59 4.48
CA LEU A 696 -3.60 -26.79 3.87
C LEU A 696 -3.77 -25.99 2.56
N THR A 697 -2.84 -25.08 2.29
CA THR A 697 -2.85 -24.06 1.22
C THR A 697 -1.42 -23.85 0.69
N PRO A 698 -1.23 -23.20 -0.48
CA PRO A 698 0.10 -22.78 -0.92
C PRO A 698 0.62 -21.60 -0.10
N TYR A 699 1.86 -21.68 0.39
CA TYR A 699 2.60 -20.59 1.04
C TYR A 699 1.86 -19.83 2.17
N PRO A 700 1.21 -20.51 3.14
CA PRO A 700 0.62 -19.84 4.30
C PRO A 700 1.72 -19.24 5.19
N ILE A 701 1.53 -17.98 5.61
CA ILE A 701 2.40 -17.33 6.60
C ILE A 701 1.86 -17.62 7.99
N TYR A 702 2.49 -18.52 8.72
CA TYR A 702 2.17 -18.82 10.12
C TYR A 702 3.01 -17.92 11.05
N SER A 703 2.44 -17.51 12.18
CA SER A 703 3.11 -16.58 13.10
C SER A 703 2.60 -16.66 14.53
N GLY A 704 3.35 -16.08 15.46
CA GLY A 704 3.01 -15.97 16.86
C GLY A 704 4.04 -15.16 17.64
N TYR A 705 3.97 -15.23 18.96
CA TYR A 705 4.85 -14.52 19.87
C TYR A 705 5.35 -15.47 20.95
N LEU A 706 6.65 -15.43 21.23
CA LEU A 706 7.19 -15.92 22.50
C LEU A 706 6.83 -14.89 23.58
N GLN A 707 6.53 -15.38 24.77
CA GLN A 707 6.15 -14.57 25.92
C GLN A 707 7.13 -14.86 27.07
N ILE A 708 7.82 -13.81 27.51
CA ILE A 708 8.83 -13.87 28.57
C ILE A 708 8.33 -13.00 29.73
N ILE A 709 8.00 -13.62 30.86
CA ILE A 709 7.38 -12.95 32.01
C ILE A 709 8.45 -12.73 33.09
N PRO A 710 8.92 -11.50 33.33
CA PRO A 710 9.86 -11.20 34.41
C PRO A 710 9.18 -11.21 35.78
N SER A 711 9.85 -11.71 36.81
CA SER A 711 9.30 -11.80 38.18
C SER A 711 9.12 -10.46 38.90
N ASN A 712 9.59 -9.35 38.31
CA ASN A 712 9.54 -8.01 38.89
C ASN A 712 8.79 -6.97 38.03
N GLN A 713 8.11 -7.38 36.96
CA GLN A 713 7.23 -6.50 36.19
C GLN A 713 5.91 -7.20 35.84
N GLU A 714 4.81 -6.46 35.81
CA GLU A 714 3.49 -7.02 35.45
C GLU A 714 3.34 -7.29 33.94
N ASN A 715 4.17 -6.65 33.11
CA ASN A 715 4.09 -6.76 31.66
C ASN A 715 5.04 -7.84 31.14
N ALA A 716 4.49 -8.73 30.31
CA ALA A 716 5.29 -9.71 29.59
C ALA A 716 6.04 -9.06 28.42
N ILE A 717 7.28 -9.50 28.22
CA ILE A 717 8.09 -9.20 27.04
C ILE A 717 7.69 -10.13 25.90
N HIS A 718 7.56 -9.57 24.70
CA HIS A 718 7.20 -10.33 23.50
C HIS A 718 8.38 -10.42 22.51
N VAL A 719 8.51 -11.57 21.86
CA VAL A 719 9.38 -11.77 20.69
C VAL A 719 8.52 -12.37 19.57
N PRO A 720 8.15 -11.61 18.53
CA PRO A 720 7.41 -12.13 17.39
C PRO A 720 8.22 -13.19 16.62
N PHE A 721 7.54 -14.22 16.12
CA PHE A 721 8.07 -15.18 15.18
C PHE A 721 7.13 -15.38 13.99
N ALA A 722 7.70 -15.64 12.81
CA ALA A 722 6.95 -15.90 11.58
C ALA A 722 7.73 -16.78 10.60
N GLY A 723 7.01 -17.61 9.85
CA GLY A 723 7.57 -18.45 8.79
C GLY A 723 6.53 -18.76 7.70
N VAL A 724 6.98 -19.42 6.64
CA VAL A 724 6.16 -19.81 5.48
C VAL A 724 6.24 -21.32 5.29
N VAL A 725 5.12 -21.98 4.94
CA VAL A 725 5.15 -23.42 4.60
C VAL A 725 5.24 -23.62 3.08
N GLY A 726 6.16 -24.48 2.64
CA GLY A 726 6.53 -24.69 1.24
C GLY A 726 7.90 -24.08 0.91
N SER A 727 8.41 -24.39 -0.29
CA SER A 727 9.68 -23.85 -0.81
C SER A 727 9.46 -22.51 -1.50
N TYR A 728 9.97 -21.43 -0.94
CA TYR A 728 9.81 -20.08 -1.48
C TYR A 728 10.76 -19.82 -2.67
N LYS A 729 11.90 -20.52 -2.74
CA LYS A 729 12.74 -20.58 -3.96
C LYS A 729 12.00 -21.22 -5.14
N ASN A 730 11.29 -22.33 -4.89
CA ASN A 730 10.54 -23.04 -5.94
C ASN A 730 9.13 -22.47 -6.20
N LYS A 731 8.77 -21.36 -5.54
CA LYS A 731 7.59 -20.54 -5.91
C LYS A 731 7.69 -20.13 -7.38
N ALA A 732 6.57 -20.25 -8.10
CA ALA A 732 6.47 -19.81 -9.48
C ALA A 732 6.56 -18.28 -9.55
N ILE A 733 7.36 -17.77 -10.49
CA ILE A 733 7.44 -16.34 -10.83
C ILE A 733 6.57 -16.08 -12.07
N TRP A 734 6.55 -17.02 -13.01
CA TRP A 734 5.64 -17.00 -14.14
C TRP A 734 4.31 -17.67 -13.79
N SER A 735 3.19 -16.99 -14.02
CA SER A 735 1.85 -17.59 -14.01
C SER A 735 1.77 -18.72 -15.03
N ARG A 736 1.59 -19.98 -14.58
CA ARG A 736 1.37 -21.13 -15.48
C ARG A 736 -0.11 -21.53 -15.57
N LYS A 737 -0.98 -21.01 -14.68
CA LYS A 737 -2.41 -21.40 -14.62
C LYS A 737 -3.42 -20.28 -14.84
N SER A 738 -3.06 -19.00 -14.68
CA SER A 738 -4.00 -17.88 -14.77
C SER A 738 -4.51 -17.64 -16.21
N PRO A 739 -5.79 -17.27 -16.43
CA PRO A 739 -6.31 -16.94 -17.77
C PRO A 739 -5.85 -15.56 -18.27
N SER A 740 -5.59 -15.48 -19.59
CA SER A 740 -5.39 -14.26 -20.41
C SER A 740 -4.89 -13.00 -19.67
N LEU A 741 -3.64 -13.05 -19.19
CA LEU A 741 -3.00 -11.94 -18.46
C LEU A 741 -3.11 -10.57 -19.18
N ALA A 742 -3.02 -10.58 -20.52
CA ALA A 742 -3.10 -9.40 -21.36
C ALA A 742 -4.46 -8.66 -21.30
N GLU A 743 -5.58 -9.38 -21.16
CA GLU A 743 -6.92 -8.76 -21.13
C GLU A 743 -7.20 -8.10 -19.78
N ARG A 744 -6.76 -8.74 -18.68
CA ARG A 744 -6.68 -8.09 -17.37
C ARG A 744 -5.77 -6.86 -17.44
N TRP A 745 -4.56 -6.98 -17.99
CA TRP A 745 -3.62 -5.86 -18.06
C TRP A 745 -4.16 -4.65 -18.85
N GLY A 746 -4.63 -4.84 -20.08
CA GLY A 746 -5.16 -3.73 -20.90
C GLY A 746 -6.34 -3.00 -20.24
N SER A 747 -7.23 -3.74 -19.57
CA SER A 747 -8.40 -3.17 -18.87
C SER A 747 -8.13 -2.65 -17.46
N GLN A 748 -7.05 -3.09 -16.81
CA GLN A 748 -6.64 -2.64 -15.47
C GLN A 748 -5.77 -1.38 -15.47
N TYR A 749 -4.87 -1.24 -16.46
CA TYR A 749 -3.80 -0.23 -16.43
C TYR A 749 -3.99 0.94 -17.40
N GLY A 750 -4.98 0.87 -18.30
CA GLY A 750 -5.22 1.95 -19.26
C GLY A 750 -3.96 2.23 -20.10
N LEU A 751 -3.48 1.21 -20.81
CA LEU A 751 -2.25 1.30 -21.60
C LEU A 751 -2.37 2.40 -22.65
N THR A 752 -1.64 3.50 -22.41
CA THR A 752 -1.36 4.57 -23.37
C THR A 752 0.11 4.45 -23.80
N GLU A 753 0.48 5.00 -24.97
CA GLU A 753 1.90 5.12 -25.37
C GLU A 753 2.75 5.75 -24.26
N GLN A 754 2.19 6.72 -23.54
CA GLN A 754 2.87 7.42 -22.45
C GLN A 754 3.25 6.47 -21.29
N ASN A 755 2.36 5.56 -20.88
CA ASN A 755 2.65 4.56 -19.83
C ASN A 755 3.66 3.49 -20.24
N VAL A 756 3.88 3.29 -21.55
CA VAL A 756 4.94 2.43 -22.08
C VAL A 756 6.27 3.21 -22.16
N ALA A 757 6.20 4.51 -22.49
CA ALA A 757 7.36 5.40 -22.56
C ALA A 757 7.93 5.81 -21.19
N THR A 758 7.16 5.78 -20.11
CA THR A 758 7.60 6.16 -18.74
C THR A 758 8.35 5.06 -17.98
N GLY A 759 8.68 3.93 -18.62
CA GLY A 759 9.63 2.95 -18.06
C GLY A 759 9.11 2.03 -16.94
N LEU A 760 7.82 2.04 -16.61
CA LEU A 760 7.26 1.27 -15.48
C LEU A 760 7.40 -0.27 -15.62
N TYR A 761 7.60 -0.75 -16.85
CA TYR A 761 7.84 -2.17 -17.17
C TYR A 761 9.02 -2.32 -18.12
N ALA A 762 10.11 -1.63 -17.77
CA ALA A 762 11.39 -1.72 -18.41
C ALA A 762 12.03 -3.09 -18.07
N ASP A 763 13.14 -3.13 -17.34
CA ASP A 763 13.55 -4.27 -16.51
C ASP A 763 14.59 -5.27 -17.09
N LEU A 764 14.76 -5.42 -18.42
CA LEU A 764 15.65 -6.45 -19.00
C LEU A 764 16.59 -5.98 -20.14
N ASP A 765 17.87 -5.73 -19.82
CA ASP A 765 19.02 -5.84 -20.74
C ASP A 765 20.07 -6.85 -20.20
N PHE A 766 21.08 -7.19 -21.00
CA PHE A 766 21.87 -8.42 -20.85
C PHE A 766 23.39 -8.21 -20.85
N ASN A 767 24.09 -8.75 -19.86
CA ASN A 767 25.53 -9.04 -19.96
C ASN A 767 25.96 -10.17 -19.00
N PRO A 768 26.77 -11.16 -19.42
CA PRO A 768 27.37 -12.15 -18.53
C PRO A 768 28.71 -11.65 -17.97
N LEU A 769 28.83 -11.57 -16.65
CA LEU A 769 30.10 -11.17 -16.01
C LEU A 769 30.96 -12.35 -15.56
N SER A 770 32.27 -12.09 -15.50
CA SER A 770 33.31 -13.03 -15.13
C SER A 770 33.32 -13.38 -13.64
N GLU A 771 34.06 -14.46 -13.32
CA GLU A 771 34.27 -15.01 -11.98
C GLU A 771 34.68 -13.94 -10.94
N GLY A 772 33.73 -13.56 -10.07
CA GLY A 772 33.95 -12.60 -8.97
C GLY A 772 32.94 -11.45 -8.89
N ALA A 773 32.10 -11.21 -9.91
CA ALA A 773 31.20 -10.06 -9.93
C ALA A 773 29.93 -10.20 -9.07
N VAL A 774 29.62 -9.15 -8.30
CA VAL A 774 28.30 -8.89 -7.70
C VAL A 774 27.70 -7.68 -8.42
N ILE A 775 26.61 -7.90 -9.15
CA ILE A 775 25.86 -6.83 -9.83
C ILE A 775 24.64 -6.49 -8.98
N ASN A 776 24.40 -5.21 -8.73
CA ASN A 776 23.22 -4.71 -8.02
C ASN A 776 22.53 -3.63 -8.87
N ALA A 777 21.94 -4.05 -9.99
CA ALA A 777 21.29 -3.16 -10.95
C ALA A 777 19.99 -3.76 -11.49
N THR A 778 18.97 -2.91 -11.59
CA THR A 778 17.69 -3.12 -12.30
C THR A 778 17.62 -2.02 -13.36
N LEU A 779 17.11 -2.27 -14.58
CA LEU A 779 17.43 -1.55 -15.86
C LEU A 779 16.80 -2.27 -17.10
N GLY A 780 15.75 -1.68 -17.67
CA GLY A 780 15.23 -1.66 -19.08
C GLY A 780 15.66 -2.65 -20.16
N ALA A 781 14.77 -3.16 -21.04
CA ALA A 781 13.30 -2.98 -21.21
C ALA A 781 12.73 -3.94 -22.28
N GLY A 782 11.41 -4.16 -22.50
CA GLY A 782 10.23 -4.21 -21.58
C GLY A 782 9.05 -5.09 -22.13
N VAL A 783 8.23 -5.71 -21.26
CA VAL A 783 7.03 -6.60 -21.50
C VAL A 783 7.18 -8.11 -21.90
N MET A 784 7.57 -8.96 -20.94
CA MET A 784 6.95 -10.27 -20.69
C MET A 784 6.73 -10.37 -19.18
N ALA A 785 5.66 -11.02 -18.72
CA ALA A 785 5.18 -10.90 -17.36
C ALA A 785 5.94 -11.73 -16.29
N VAL A 786 7.15 -11.30 -15.96
CA VAL A 786 7.80 -11.63 -14.68
C VAL A 786 6.95 -11.03 -13.55
N ALA A 787 6.72 -11.76 -12.46
CA ALA A 787 6.29 -11.12 -11.22
C ALA A 787 7.46 -10.30 -10.65
N SER A 788 7.53 -9.01 -10.98
CA SER A 788 8.59 -8.09 -10.53
C SER A 788 8.73 -8.04 -9.00
N SER A 789 7.63 -8.33 -8.29
CA SER A 789 7.59 -8.47 -6.83
C SER A 789 8.33 -9.69 -6.25
N THR A 790 8.88 -10.60 -7.06
CA THR A 790 9.51 -11.86 -6.57
C THR A 790 10.69 -12.32 -7.43
N SER A 791 11.36 -11.42 -8.15
CA SER A 791 12.48 -11.79 -9.01
C SER A 791 13.53 -10.69 -9.06
N ARG A 792 14.80 -11.05 -8.81
CA ARG A 792 15.95 -10.13 -8.79
C ARG A 792 16.56 -9.88 -10.18
N GLY A 793 15.87 -10.28 -11.24
CA GLY A 793 16.29 -10.12 -12.64
C GLY A 793 15.61 -11.13 -13.56
N GLY A 794 15.66 -10.90 -14.87
CA GLY A 794 15.14 -11.84 -15.86
C GLY A 794 15.82 -11.65 -17.22
N TYR A 795 15.74 -12.66 -18.09
CA TYR A 795 16.41 -12.62 -19.38
C TYR A 795 15.71 -13.50 -20.43
N ILE A 796 15.85 -13.12 -21.70
CA ILE A 796 15.35 -13.85 -22.88
C ILE A 796 16.51 -14.35 -23.73
N GLU A 797 16.72 -15.66 -23.73
CA GLU A 797 17.70 -16.36 -24.53
C GLU A 797 17.04 -16.90 -25.82
N ILE A 798 17.60 -16.61 -26.99
CA ILE A 798 17.10 -17.13 -28.27
C ILE A 798 17.81 -18.43 -28.63
N LEU A 799 17.03 -19.52 -28.65
CA LEU A 799 17.50 -20.86 -28.95
C LEU A 799 17.20 -21.23 -30.43
N PRO A 800 18.21 -21.50 -31.27
CA PRO A 800 18.00 -22.00 -32.62
C PRO A 800 17.46 -23.44 -32.58
N VAL A 801 16.31 -23.70 -33.22
CA VAL A 801 15.68 -25.02 -33.22
C VAL A 801 16.29 -25.89 -34.31
N VAL A 802 17.30 -26.66 -33.92
CA VAL A 802 18.04 -27.58 -34.80
C VAL A 802 17.12 -28.68 -35.32
N ALA A 803 16.98 -28.72 -36.65
CA ALA A 803 16.38 -29.82 -37.39
C ALA A 803 17.25 -30.07 -38.62
N GLY A 804 17.87 -31.24 -38.70
CA GLY A 804 18.99 -31.52 -39.61
C GLY A 804 20.37 -31.36 -38.95
N PRO A 805 21.47 -31.71 -39.64
CA PRO A 805 22.82 -31.69 -39.08
C PRO A 805 23.26 -30.29 -38.64
N ALA A 806 23.75 -30.18 -37.40
CA ALA A 806 24.00 -28.90 -36.71
C ALA A 806 24.97 -27.96 -37.45
N ALA A 807 25.95 -28.52 -38.16
CA ALA A 807 27.04 -27.79 -38.80
C ALA A 807 26.62 -26.71 -39.82
N LYS A 808 25.38 -26.69 -40.34
CA LYS A 808 24.99 -25.64 -41.29
C LYS A 808 24.61 -24.32 -40.60
N ARG A 809 23.80 -24.36 -39.53
CA ARG A 809 23.30 -23.13 -38.87
C ARG A 809 24.25 -22.54 -37.84
N SER A 810 25.24 -23.31 -37.37
CA SER A 810 26.36 -22.75 -36.62
C SER A 810 27.06 -21.68 -37.47
N ASN A 811 27.46 -22.07 -38.69
CA ASN A 811 28.08 -21.19 -39.66
C ASN A 811 27.20 -19.97 -40.03
N ASP A 812 25.87 -20.14 -40.12
CA ASP A 812 24.95 -19.04 -40.44
C ASP A 812 24.90 -17.98 -39.31
N LEU A 813 24.99 -18.40 -38.03
CA LEU A 813 25.05 -17.52 -36.85
C LEU A 813 26.45 -16.90 -36.66
N GLU A 814 27.50 -17.69 -36.85
CA GLU A 814 28.90 -17.23 -36.84
C GLU A 814 29.16 -16.20 -37.94
N ALA A 815 28.57 -16.37 -39.14
CA ALA A 815 28.62 -15.40 -40.22
C ALA A 815 27.82 -14.12 -39.95
N ALA A 816 26.82 -14.18 -39.06
CA ALA A 816 26.11 -13.01 -38.52
C ALA A 816 26.85 -12.36 -37.33
N GLY A 817 27.98 -12.91 -36.89
CA GLY A 817 28.83 -12.39 -35.82
C GLY A 817 28.62 -13.03 -34.44
N PHE A 818 27.65 -13.93 -34.29
CA PHE A 818 27.35 -14.56 -32.98
C PHE A 818 28.32 -15.71 -32.66
N ASN A 819 28.84 -15.72 -31.43
CA ASN A 819 29.54 -16.88 -30.88
C ASN A 819 28.53 -17.99 -30.54
N THR A 820 28.48 -19.03 -31.37
CA THR A 820 27.59 -20.20 -31.22
C THR A 820 27.88 -21.09 -30.01
N SER A 821 29.00 -20.87 -29.32
CA SER A 821 29.32 -21.50 -28.03
C SER A 821 28.87 -20.68 -26.81
N ALA A 822 28.23 -19.53 -27.02
CA ALA A 822 27.67 -18.67 -25.99
C ALA A 822 26.15 -18.46 -26.20
N PRO A 823 25.40 -18.02 -25.17
CA PRO A 823 24.01 -17.63 -25.33
C PRO A 823 23.86 -16.45 -26.29
N ILE A 824 22.71 -16.39 -26.97
CA ILE A 824 22.28 -15.25 -27.78
C ILE A 824 21.02 -14.69 -27.14
N TYR A 825 20.95 -13.37 -26.99
CA TYR A 825 19.93 -12.70 -26.19
C TYR A 825 19.01 -11.80 -27.03
N ALA A 826 17.85 -11.43 -26.50
CA ALA A 826 16.98 -10.44 -27.12
C ALA A 826 16.33 -9.52 -26.09
N ARG A 827 16.56 -8.21 -26.24
CA ARG A 827 15.90 -7.18 -25.44
C ARG A 827 14.40 -7.27 -25.57
N LEU A 828 13.71 -7.08 -24.46
CA LEU A 828 12.26 -7.18 -24.44
C LEU A 828 11.62 -6.08 -25.31
N THR A 829 12.26 -4.91 -25.47
CA THR A 829 11.88 -3.82 -26.39
C THR A 829 11.70 -4.28 -27.82
N ASP A 830 12.45 -5.29 -28.22
CA ASP A 830 12.51 -5.77 -29.59
C ASP A 830 11.33 -6.74 -29.85
N LEU A 831 10.54 -7.04 -28.80
CA LEU A 831 9.24 -7.68 -28.85
C LEU A 831 8.13 -6.62 -28.72
N VAL A 832 7.18 -6.61 -29.66
CA VAL A 832 6.03 -5.69 -29.58
C VAL A 832 4.70 -6.46 -29.52
N SER A 833 3.83 -6.01 -28.61
CA SER A 833 2.55 -6.66 -28.25
C SER A 833 1.45 -6.51 -29.30
N GLU A 834 1.57 -5.49 -30.16
CA GLU A 834 0.73 -5.32 -31.33
C GLU A 834 1.50 -5.81 -32.56
N GLY A 835 1.30 -7.08 -32.90
CA GLY A 835 2.03 -7.73 -33.98
C GLY A 835 1.79 -7.10 -35.35
N ASN A 836 2.66 -6.17 -35.76
CA ASN A 836 2.76 -5.73 -37.15
C ASN A 836 2.96 -6.96 -38.04
N PRO A 837 2.05 -7.27 -38.99
CA PRO A 837 2.16 -8.46 -39.84
C PRO A 837 3.35 -8.42 -40.81
N SER A 838 4.08 -7.30 -40.86
CA SER A 838 5.31 -7.10 -41.63
C SER A 838 6.58 -7.49 -40.85
N SER A 839 6.49 -7.73 -39.54
CA SER A 839 7.66 -8.07 -38.72
C SER A 839 8.21 -9.46 -39.06
N PRO A 840 9.55 -9.64 -39.10
CA PRO A 840 10.16 -10.87 -39.63
C PRO A 840 9.93 -12.09 -38.75
N GLY A 841 9.65 -11.92 -37.46
CA GLY A 841 9.20 -12.97 -36.54
C GLY A 841 7.84 -12.65 -35.94
N LEU A 842 6.95 -13.65 -35.91
CA LEU A 842 5.68 -13.62 -35.18
C LEU A 842 5.57 -14.88 -34.32
N PHE A 843 5.19 -14.74 -33.05
CA PHE A 843 5.01 -15.84 -32.12
C PHE A 843 3.82 -15.62 -31.17
N VAL A 844 3.37 -16.69 -30.52
CA VAL A 844 2.36 -16.66 -29.47
C VAL A 844 2.98 -17.28 -28.21
N PRO A 845 3.16 -16.55 -27.10
CA PRO A 845 3.63 -17.15 -25.85
C PRO A 845 2.62 -18.16 -25.32
N MET A 846 3.06 -19.10 -24.47
CA MET A 846 2.22 -20.20 -24.00
C MET A 846 1.01 -19.71 -23.18
N GLN A 847 -0.16 -19.62 -23.83
CA GLN A 847 -1.45 -19.49 -23.13
C GLN A 847 -2.01 -20.88 -22.74
N ARG A 848 -2.90 -20.85 -21.74
CA ARG A 848 -3.38 -22.03 -21.03
C ARG A 848 -4.75 -22.50 -21.55
N ASN A 849 -4.87 -23.77 -21.92
CA ASN A 849 -6.17 -24.42 -22.15
C ASN A 849 -7.00 -24.37 -20.86
N GLY A 850 -8.17 -23.72 -20.90
CA GLY A 850 -8.86 -23.11 -19.74
C GLY A 850 -9.17 -23.95 -18.49
N TYR A 851 -9.65 -23.30 -17.43
CA TYR A 851 -10.23 -23.96 -16.24
C TYR A 851 -11.76 -23.91 -16.35
N SER A 852 -12.43 -25.04 -16.13
CA SER A 852 -13.90 -25.25 -16.26
C SER A 852 -14.49 -24.96 -17.66
N GLY A 853 -15.19 -25.95 -18.23
CA GLY A 853 -15.68 -25.93 -19.61
C GLY A 853 -16.94 -25.09 -19.83
N ALA A 854 -16.86 -23.77 -19.65
CA ALA A 854 -18.00 -22.85 -19.85
C ALA A 854 -17.66 -21.46 -20.41
N SER A 855 -16.39 -21.01 -20.39
CA SER A 855 -15.99 -19.70 -20.94
C SER A 855 -15.31 -19.83 -22.32
N PRO A 856 -15.58 -18.93 -23.28
CA PRO A 856 -14.90 -18.94 -24.58
C PRO A 856 -13.41 -18.58 -24.43
N VAL A 857 -12.56 -19.20 -25.24
CA VAL A 857 -11.14 -18.84 -25.33
C VAL A 857 -11.01 -17.57 -26.17
N VAL A 858 -10.56 -16.49 -25.54
CA VAL A 858 -10.22 -15.21 -26.20
C VAL A 858 -9.02 -15.45 -27.14
N PRO A 859 -8.95 -14.79 -28.32
CA PRO A 859 -7.81 -14.94 -29.23
C PRO A 859 -6.47 -14.64 -28.53
N PRO A 860 -5.39 -15.40 -28.83
CA PRO A 860 -4.10 -15.19 -28.20
C PRO A 860 -3.46 -13.87 -28.64
N THR A 861 -2.76 -13.20 -27.72
CA THR A 861 -1.88 -12.07 -28.06
C THR A 861 -0.75 -12.56 -28.95
N ILE A 862 -0.67 -12.01 -30.17
CA ILE A 862 0.41 -12.32 -31.13
C ILE A 862 1.50 -11.28 -30.96
N TRP A 863 2.71 -11.75 -30.66
CA TRP A 863 3.90 -10.94 -30.48
C TRP A 863 4.71 -10.90 -31.76
N ALA A 864 5.15 -9.70 -32.15
CA ALA A 864 6.14 -9.53 -33.19
C ALA A 864 7.54 -9.37 -32.60
N PHE A 865 8.54 -9.85 -33.32
CA PHE A 865 9.96 -9.73 -32.99
C PHE A 865 10.71 -9.14 -34.19
N ALA A 866 11.54 -8.13 -33.94
CA ALA A 866 12.29 -7.43 -34.98
C ALA A 866 13.43 -8.25 -35.61
N GLY A 867 13.85 -9.35 -34.99
CA GLY A 867 14.97 -10.18 -35.46
C GLY A 867 16.35 -9.68 -35.04
N VAL A 868 16.42 -8.57 -34.30
CA VAL A 868 17.66 -8.10 -33.63
C VAL A 868 17.93 -8.94 -32.40
N ALA A 869 19.15 -9.39 -32.23
CA ALA A 869 19.62 -10.14 -31.06
C ALA A 869 21.02 -9.68 -30.67
N TYR A 870 21.43 -10.01 -29.45
CA TYR A 870 22.62 -9.48 -28.79
C TYR A 870 23.53 -10.64 -28.41
N ASP A 871 24.84 -10.46 -28.59
CA ASP A 871 25.83 -11.46 -28.18
C ASP A 871 26.06 -11.43 -26.66
N ALA A 872 26.98 -12.29 -26.21
CA ALA A 872 27.42 -12.36 -24.81
C ALA A 872 28.28 -11.16 -24.34
N ASN A 873 28.28 -10.03 -25.07
CA ASN A 873 28.92 -8.77 -24.70
C ASN A 873 28.02 -7.56 -25.07
N GLY A 874 26.71 -7.76 -25.25
CA GLY A 874 25.75 -6.71 -25.58
C GLY A 874 25.76 -6.22 -27.04
N ASN A 875 26.56 -6.80 -27.95
CA ASN A 875 26.65 -6.33 -29.34
C ASN A 875 25.41 -6.73 -30.16
N PRO A 876 24.68 -5.78 -30.77
CA PRO A 876 23.52 -6.10 -31.60
C PRO A 876 23.91 -6.62 -32.99
N ALA A 877 23.24 -7.69 -33.43
CA ALA A 877 23.25 -8.17 -34.81
C ALA A 877 21.87 -8.71 -35.22
N LEU A 878 21.64 -8.83 -36.53
CA LEU A 878 20.41 -9.43 -37.07
C LEU A 878 20.54 -10.96 -37.13
N LEU A 879 19.56 -11.67 -36.60
CA LEU A 879 19.49 -13.13 -36.73
C LEU A 879 19.16 -13.53 -38.18
N PRO A 880 19.86 -14.53 -38.74
CA PRO A 880 19.57 -15.05 -40.08
C PRO A 880 18.20 -15.75 -40.11
N SER A 881 17.57 -15.83 -41.28
CA SER A 881 16.30 -16.54 -41.42
C SER A 881 16.42 -18.00 -41.01
N GLY A 882 15.43 -18.49 -40.28
CA GLY A 882 15.58 -19.73 -39.52
C GLY A 882 14.42 -19.95 -38.57
N THR A 883 14.48 -21.05 -37.82
CA THR A 883 13.43 -21.38 -36.85
C THR A 883 14.01 -21.45 -35.44
N TYR A 884 13.32 -20.79 -34.51
CA TYR A 884 13.84 -20.37 -33.21
C TYR A 884 12.80 -20.57 -32.11
N LYS A 885 13.25 -20.50 -30.85
CA LYS A 885 12.43 -20.32 -29.65
C LYS A 885 13.05 -19.24 -28.78
N MET A 886 12.23 -18.61 -27.95
CA MET A 886 12.68 -17.81 -26.82
C MET A 886 12.56 -18.62 -25.54
N LYS A 887 13.65 -18.72 -24.78
CA LYS A 887 13.71 -19.18 -23.40
C LYS A 887 13.63 -17.93 -22.52
N PHE A 888 12.53 -17.76 -21.79
CA PHE A 888 12.34 -16.66 -20.85
C PHE A 888 12.66 -17.16 -19.45
N SER A 889 13.62 -16.53 -18.80
CA SER A 889 14.16 -16.92 -17.49
C SER A 889 13.92 -15.79 -16.49
N ALA A 890 13.59 -16.12 -15.25
CA ALA A 890 13.45 -15.16 -14.15
C ALA A 890 14.18 -15.69 -12.89
N VAL A 891 15.00 -14.87 -12.24
CA VAL A 891 15.81 -15.26 -11.07
C VAL A 891 14.87 -15.65 -9.92
N ARG A 892 15.01 -16.86 -9.38
CA ARG A 892 14.20 -17.36 -8.25
C ARG A 892 14.40 -16.53 -6.98
N ASN A 893 13.42 -16.53 -6.08
CA ASN A 893 13.64 -16.03 -4.73
C ASN A 893 14.85 -16.76 -4.09
N PHE A 894 15.71 -16.02 -3.40
CA PHE A 894 16.98 -16.52 -2.84
C PHE A 894 18.05 -17.00 -3.85
N ALA A 895 17.83 -16.89 -5.16
CA ALA A 895 18.90 -17.10 -6.14
C ALA A 895 19.69 -15.80 -6.38
N SER A 896 20.98 -15.93 -6.72
CA SER A 896 21.75 -14.79 -7.21
C SER A 896 21.36 -14.43 -8.64
N ALA A 897 21.25 -13.14 -8.94
CA ALA A 897 21.10 -12.66 -10.32
C ALA A 897 22.32 -13.00 -11.20
N SER A 898 23.50 -13.20 -10.59
CA SER A 898 24.72 -13.68 -11.26
C SER A 898 24.85 -15.21 -11.36
N SER A 899 23.80 -15.99 -11.02
CA SER A 899 23.86 -17.44 -11.20
C SER A 899 23.76 -17.83 -12.68
N THR A 900 24.57 -18.80 -13.10
CA THR A 900 24.58 -19.38 -14.45
C THR A 900 23.83 -20.71 -14.55
N LYS A 901 23.18 -21.15 -13.46
CA LYS A 901 22.50 -22.46 -13.40
C LYS A 901 21.01 -22.37 -13.69
N ASP A 902 20.50 -23.17 -14.62
CA ASP A 902 19.05 -23.25 -14.91
C ASP A 902 18.18 -23.59 -13.68
N GLU A 903 18.71 -24.26 -12.65
CA GLU A 903 17.97 -24.55 -11.40
C GLU A 903 17.62 -23.30 -10.57
N ASP A 904 18.39 -22.22 -10.74
CA ASP A 904 18.20 -20.94 -10.07
C ASP A 904 17.20 -20.02 -10.79
N PHE A 905 16.67 -20.44 -11.94
CA PHE A 905 15.69 -19.69 -12.72
C PHE A 905 14.32 -20.37 -12.78
N ASP A 906 13.27 -19.54 -12.79
CA ASP A 906 11.96 -19.94 -13.26
C ASP A 906 11.90 -19.72 -14.77
N ILE A 907 11.80 -20.82 -15.53
CA ILE A 907 11.93 -20.81 -16.99
C ILE A 907 10.59 -21.16 -17.63
N ILE A 908 10.25 -20.44 -18.70
CA ILE A 908 9.18 -20.78 -19.65
C ILE A 908 9.69 -20.63 -21.09
N MET A 909 9.11 -21.39 -22.03
CA MET A 909 9.53 -21.44 -23.43
C MET A 909 8.45 -20.89 -24.35
N SER A 910 8.84 -20.18 -25.41
CA SER A 910 7.94 -19.95 -26.54
C SER A 910 7.66 -21.27 -27.29
N PRO A 911 6.49 -21.39 -27.94
CA PRO A 911 6.35 -22.22 -29.13
C PRO A 911 7.41 -21.83 -30.18
N THR A 912 7.72 -22.77 -31.08
CA THR A 912 8.66 -22.54 -32.17
C THR A 912 8.12 -21.47 -33.12
N PHE A 913 8.91 -20.43 -33.40
CA PHE A 913 8.62 -19.43 -34.42
C PHE A 913 9.66 -19.47 -35.55
N ARG A 914 9.45 -18.65 -36.59
CA ARG A 914 10.32 -18.56 -37.75
C ARG A 914 10.64 -17.09 -38.06
N LEU A 915 11.91 -16.80 -38.32
CA LEU A 915 12.37 -15.59 -38.99
C LEU A 915 12.43 -15.83 -40.50
N VAL A 916 12.01 -14.84 -41.29
CA VAL A 916 11.96 -14.91 -42.75
C VAL A 916 12.69 -13.69 -43.35
N ASP A 917 13.58 -13.93 -44.33
CA ASP A 917 14.25 -12.84 -45.05
C ASP A 917 13.23 -12.02 -45.85
N GLY A 918 13.25 -10.69 -45.72
CA GLY A 918 12.45 -9.79 -46.56
C GLY A 918 11.93 -8.51 -45.90
N ALA A 919 11.94 -8.41 -44.57
CA ALA A 919 11.55 -7.20 -43.86
C ALA A 919 12.65 -6.13 -43.93
N VAL A 920 12.69 -5.34 -45.01
CA VAL A 920 13.55 -4.16 -45.12
C VAL A 920 13.06 -3.12 -44.11
N PRO A 921 13.86 -2.69 -43.12
CA PRO A 921 13.48 -1.59 -42.24
C PRO A 921 13.33 -0.31 -43.08
N PRO A 922 12.31 0.53 -42.84
CA PRO A 922 12.16 1.80 -43.55
C PRO A 922 13.45 2.62 -43.43
N ALA A 923 14.04 2.99 -44.57
CA ALA A 923 15.30 3.73 -44.57
C ALA A 923 15.15 5.04 -43.79
N ALA A 924 16.04 5.27 -42.82
CA ALA A 924 16.00 6.46 -41.98
C ALA A 924 16.13 7.73 -42.83
N SER A 925 15.02 8.45 -42.99
CA SER A 925 15.01 9.74 -43.67
C SER A 925 15.67 10.78 -42.77
N SER A 926 16.96 11.01 -42.99
CA SER A 926 17.71 12.06 -42.32
C SER A 926 17.04 13.43 -42.52
N SER A 927 17.00 14.22 -41.45
CA SER A 927 16.46 15.59 -41.34
C SER A 927 14.93 15.77 -41.49
N ALA A 928 14.27 15.96 -40.35
CA ALA A 928 13.17 16.93 -40.17
C ALA A 928 13.14 17.39 -38.71
N SER A 929 12.92 18.68 -38.47
CA SER A 929 13.01 19.34 -37.17
C SER A 929 11.83 19.08 -36.23
N ILE A 930 12.08 19.18 -34.93
CA ILE A 930 11.04 19.42 -33.90
C ILE A 930 10.19 20.63 -34.32
N ALA A 931 8.87 20.49 -34.28
CA ALA A 931 7.92 21.61 -34.34
C ALA A 931 6.67 21.27 -33.51
N SER A 932 6.31 22.16 -32.59
CA SER A 932 5.17 21.99 -31.67
C SER A 932 3.84 22.46 -32.28
N SER A 933 2.75 21.75 -32.03
CA SER A 933 1.39 22.33 -32.10
C SER A 933 0.42 21.65 -31.15
N THR A 934 -0.27 22.45 -30.33
CA THR A 934 -1.24 22.01 -29.32
C THR A 934 -2.58 21.54 -29.89
N ALA A 935 -3.12 20.50 -29.24
CA ALA A 935 -4.52 20.11 -29.07
C ALA A 935 -5.66 20.84 -29.82
N THR A 936 -6.62 20.07 -30.34
CA THR A 936 -8.06 20.35 -30.16
C THR A 936 -8.88 19.06 -30.22
N SER A 937 -10.07 19.04 -29.61
CA SER A 937 -10.96 17.87 -29.52
C SER A 937 -12.33 18.16 -30.11
N THR A 938 -12.97 17.17 -30.79
CA THR A 938 -14.45 17.06 -30.82
C THR A 938 -14.97 15.68 -31.25
N GLN A 939 -15.75 15.06 -30.34
CA GLN A 939 -17.03 14.35 -30.50
C GLN A 939 -17.38 13.42 -31.69
N VAL A 940 -17.79 12.19 -31.31
CA VAL A 940 -19.11 11.52 -31.59
C VAL A 940 -19.59 11.31 -33.04
N ALA A 941 -19.79 10.03 -33.44
CA ALA A 941 -21.02 9.55 -34.12
C ALA A 941 -21.15 8.00 -34.23
N THR A 942 -21.97 7.42 -33.36
CA THR A 942 -22.97 6.35 -33.59
C THR A 942 -22.88 5.32 -34.75
N SER A 943 -23.04 4.04 -34.34
CA SER A 943 -23.92 3.00 -34.93
C SER A 943 -23.65 2.37 -36.32
N ALA A 944 -23.24 1.09 -36.25
CA ALA A 944 -23.88 -0.09 -36.88
C ALA A 944 -24.07 -0.18 -38.42
N SER A 945 -23.47 -1.23 -38.99
CA SER A 945 -24.08 -2.01 -40.09
C SER A 945 -23.66 -3.48 -40.01
N THR A 946 -24.57 -4.39 -40.35
CA THR A 946 -24.31 -5.83 -40.51
C THR A 946 -24.13 -6.23 -41.99
N ALA A 947 -23.50 -7.39 -42.17
CA ALA A 947 -23.65 -8.33 -43.30
C ALA A 947 -22.77 -8.21 -44.58
N SER A 948 -22.32 -9.41 -44.98
CA SER A 948 -22.14 -9.94 -46.35
C SER A 948 -21.23 -9.21 -47.36
N THR A 949 -19.97 -9.65 -47.40
CA THR A 949 -19.32 -10.38 -48.52
C THR A 949 -19.68 -10.09 -49.99
N ALA A 950 -18.61 -10.01 -50.80
CA ALA A 950 -18.51 -10.34 -52.24
C ALA A 950 -18.91 -9.29 -53.31
N ALA A 951 -17.92 -8.49 -53.74
CA ALA A 951 -17.20 -8.60 -55.04
C ALA A 951 -17.97 -8.69 -56.39
N PRO A 952 -17.39 -8.26 -57.53
CA PRO A 952 -16.26 -7.33 -57.75
C PRO A 952 -16.48 -6.34 -58.93
N SER A 953 -15.38 -5.73 -59.41
CA SER A 953 -15.20 -5.00 -60.69
C SER A 953 -15.70 -3.54 -60.76
N GLY A 954 -15.13 -2.78 -61.70
CA GLY A 954 -15.35 -1.34 -61.88
C GLY A 954 -14.06 -0.54 -61.79
N SER A 955 -13.39 -0.31 -62.92
CA SER A 955 -12.15 0.49 -62.96
C SER A 955 -12.43 1.99 -63.08
N ALA A 956 -11.37 2.78 -62.84
CA ALA A 956 -11.02 4.00 -63.59
C ALA A 956 -11.55 5.38 -63.15
N VAL A 957 -10.58 6.27 -62.92
CA VAL A 957 -10.43 7.59 -63.57
C VAL A 957 -10.93 8.88 -62.86
N THR A 958 -10.02 9.39 -62.01
CA THR A 958 -9.43 10.77 -61.99
C THR A 958 -10.20 12.05 -61.59
N SER A 959 -9.47 12.84 -60.77
CA SER A 959 -9.24 14.30 -60.87
C SER A 959 -10.29 15.31 -60.37
N GLY A 960 -9.84 16.57 -60.19
CA GLY A 960 -10.65 17.72 -59.72
C GLY A 960 -10.49 18.02 -58.22
N SER A 961 -9.30 18.22 -57.68
CA SER A 961 -8.42 19.39 -57.88
C SER A 961 -8.94 20.72 -57.29
N ALA A 962 -8.67 20.88 -55.99
CA ALA A 962 -8.00 22.05 -55.39
C ALA A 962 -8.76 23.38 -55.12
N ALA A 963 -8.03 24.21 -54.34
CA ALA A 963 -8.06 25.67 -54.25
C ALA A 963 -9.01 26.36 -53.22
N THR A 964 -8.41 26.62 -52.04
CA THR A 964 -8.30 27.95 -51.39
C THR A 964 -9.53 28.86 -51.25
N GLY A 965 -9.89 29.16 -50.00
CA GLY A 965 -10.81 30.27 -49.65
C GLY A 965 -10.64 30.68 -48.19
N SER A 966 -9.83 31.71 -47.92
CA SER A 966 -9.49 32.16 -46.57
C SER A 966 -10.45 33.20 -46.00
N ALA A 967 -10.39 33.36 -44.68
CA ALA A 967 -10.67 34.59 -43.91
C ALA A 967 -12.12 34.93 -43.47
N SER A 968 -12.30 34.87 -42.14
CA SER A 968 -12.61 36.03 -41.28
C SER A 968 -14.07 36.37 -40.85
N VAL A 969 -14.17 36.72 -39.56
CA VAL A 969 -14.98 37.80 -38.96
C VAL A 969 -16.52 37.64 -38.84
N ALA A 970 -16.90 37.04 -37.69
CA ALA A 970 -17.66 37.66 -36.59
C ALA A 970 -19.19 37.99 -36.66
N THR A 971 -19.76 38.06 -35.45
CA THR A 971 -21.05 38.69 -35.04
C THR A 971 -22.37 38.13 -35.57
N GLY A 972 -23.45 38.25 -34.76
CA GLY A 972 -24.82 38.06 -35.24
C GLY A 972 -25.81 37.43 -34.25
N SER A 973 -26.29 38.20 -33.28
CA SER A 973 -27.30 37.74 -32.30
C SER A 973 -28.70 37.50 -32.90
N SER A 974 -29.51 36.75 -32.15
CA SER A 974 -30.92 37.07 -31.79
C SER A 974 -32.13 36.40 -32.50
N VAL A 975 -33.00 35.85 -31.64
CA VAL A 975 -34.48 35.94 -31.64
C VAL A 975 -35.32 35.17 -32.69
N ALA A 976 -35.78 34.00 -32.24
CA ALA A 976 -37.17 33.48 -32.19
C ALA A 976 -38.28 33.97 -33.15
N THR A 977 -39.20 33.06 -33.54
CA THR A 977 -40.60 33.01 -33.00
C THR A 977 -41.49 31.90 -33.60
N GLY A 978 -42.31 31.25 -32.75
CA GLY A 978 -43.58 30.57 -33.06
C GLY A 978 -43.58 29.32 -33.99
N SER A 979 -44.69 28.59 -34.17
CA SER A 979 -45.84 28.35 -33.27
C SER A 979 -46.77 27.23 -33.79
N SER A 980 -47.58 26.65 -32.88
CA SER A 980 -48.90 26.01 -33.10
C SER A 980 -49.09 24.79 -34.04
N ALA A 981 -49.51 23.67 -33.41
CA ALA A 981 -50.75 22.89 -33.71
C ALA A 981 -50.94 22.15 -35.06
N ALA A 982 -51.72 21.06 -35.18
CA ALA A 982 -52.23 20.07 -34.21
C ALA A 982 -52.93 18.90 -34.97
N THR A 983 -53.35 17.85 -34.24
CA THR A 983 -54.23 16.73 -34.68
C THR A 983 -53.63 15.70 -35.66
N GLY A 984 -54.02 14.41 -35.63
CA GLY A 984 -54.90 13.73 -34.67
C GLY A 984 -55.01 12.21 -34.89
N SER A 985 -55.33 11.49 -33.80
CA SER A 985 -55.99 10.17 -33.67
C SER A 985 -56.09 9.19 -34.86
N VAL A 986 -55.79 7.90 -34.61
CA VAL A 986 -56.78 6.77 -34.58
C VAL A 986 -56.05 5.41 -34.35
N ALA A 987 -56.71 4.49 -33.64
CA ALA A 987 -56.35 3.07 -33.43
C ALA A 987 -57.53 2.19 -33.96
N PRO A 988 -57.58 0.81 -33.95
CA PRO A 988 -57.03 -0.09 -32.92
C PRO A 988 -56.77 -1.60 -33.30
N THR A 989 -56.58 -2.45 -32.27
CA THR A 989 -56.98 -3.89 -32.12
C THR A 989 -56.38 -5.03 -32.97
N GLY A 990 -56.16 -6.18 -32.29
CA GLY A 990 -56.14 -7.55 -32.85
C GLY A 990 -54.74 -8.20 -32.89
N SER A 991 -54.27 -9.11 -32.00
CA SER A 991 -54.82 -10.27 -31.25
C SER A 991 -54.95 -11.58 -32.04
N VAL A 992 -54.58 -12.72 -31.40
CA VAL A 992 -54.80 -14.16 -31.75
C VAL A 992 -53.54 -14.98 -32.09
N ALA A 993 -53.48 -16.19 -31.51
CA ALA A 993 -52.58 -17.35 -31.76
C ALA A 993 -53.50 -18.62 -31.93
N PRO A 994 -53.09 -19.92 -32.01
CA PRO A 994 -51.77 -20.58 -31.83
C PRO A 994 -51.53 -21.78 -32.82
N THR A 995 -50.85 -22.86 -32.37
CA THR A 995 -50.63 -24.22 -33.01
C THR A 995 -49.53 -24.35 -34.09
N GLY A 996 -48.90 -25.52 -34.34
CA GLY A 996 -48.82 -26.78 -33.56
C GLY A 996 -48.31 -28.07 -34.29
N ASN A 997 -47.50 -28.90 -33.59
CA ASN A 997 -47.21 -30.36 -33.75
C ASN A 997 -46.55 -31.03 -35.00
N SER A 998 -45.46 -31.78 -34.77
CA SER A 998 -45.23 -33.24 -35.06
C SER A 998 -43.77 -33.62 -34.67
N ALA A 999 -43.35 -34.73 -34.00
CA ALA A 999 -43.75 -36.14 -33.80
C ALA A 999 -43.17 -37.11 -34.86
N ALA A 1000 -42.53 -38.28 -34.57
CA ALA A 1000 -42.12 -39.01 -33.34
C ALA A 1000 -40.90 -39.97 -33.69
N SER A 1001 -40.44 -41.06 -33.02
CA SER A 1001 -40.84 -41.95 -31.90
C SER A 1001 -39.67 -42.91 -31.45
N SER A 1002 -39.92 -43.88 -30.53
CA SER A 1002 -39.15 -45.13 -30.20
C SER A 1002 -37.86 -45.05 -29.34
N ALA A 1003 -37.45 -46.05 -28.53
CA ALA A 1003 -38.13 -47.15 -27.80
C ALA A 1003 -37.17 -47.80 -26.74
N VAL A 1004 -37.67 -48.61 -25.78
CA VAL A 1004 -36.89 -49.31 -24.71
C VAL A 1004 -37.34 -50.79 -24.60
N PRO A 1005 -36.51 -51.73 -24.09
CA PRO A 1005 -36.79 -52.34 -22.77
C PRO A 1005 -35.52 -52.74 -21.96
N SER A 1006 -35.66 -53.60 -20.93
CA SER A 1006 -34.82 -53.61 -19.71
C SER A 1006 -34.41 -54.99 -19.16
N ALA A 1007 -33.47 -54.99 -18.17
CA ALA A 1007 -33.10 -56.07 -17.24
C ALA A 1007 -32.21 -57.21 -17.83
N SER A 1008 -31.46 -58.00 -17.05
CA SER A 1008 -31.51 -58.28 -15.59
C SER A 1008 -30.12 -58.66 -15.01
N GLY A 1009 -29.96 -58.62 -13.67
CA GLY A 1009 -28.76 -59.16 -12.99
C GLY A 1009 -28.52 -58.66 -11.56
N SER A 1010 -28.51 -59.58 -10.59
CA SER A 1010 -28.05 -59.42 -9.19
C SER A 1010 -27.20 -60.67 -8.83
N THR A 1011 -26.33 -60.76 -7.82
CA THR A 1011 -26.42 -60.37 -6.40
C THR A 1011 -25.02 -60.36 -5.71
N ALA A 1012 -24.92 -59.68 -4.56
CA ALA A 1012 -24.02 -60.01 -3.41
C ALA A 1012 -22.48 -59.92 -3.62
N ALA A 1013 -21.63 -59.91 -2.57
CA ALA A 1013 -21.87 -60.04 -1.14
C ALA A 1013 -21.05 -59.03 -0.29
N SER A 1014 -21.40 -58.91 1.00
CA SER A 1014 -20.80 -58.01 1.98
C SER A 1014 -20.25 -58.76 3.21
N THR A 1015 -19.41 -58.11 4.00
CA THR A 1015 -19.29 -58.39 5.45
C THR A 1015 -19.55 -57.10 6.25
N SER A 1016 -20.09 -57.23 7.47
CA SER A 1016 -20.59 -56.13 8.31
C SER A 1016 -20.76 -56.59 9.76
N VAL A 1017 -20.86 -55.65 10.72
CA VAL A 1017 -21.70 -55.68 11.95
C VAL A 1017 -21.36 -54.43 12.83
N PRO A 1018 -22.29 -53.87 13.64
CA PRO A 1018 -22.23 -52.45 14.06
C PRO A 1018 -22.20 -52.20 15.58
N VAL A 1019 -22.22 -50.91 15.98
CA VAL A 1019 -22.54 -50.43 17.35
C VAL A 1019 -23.62 -49.32 17.27
N VAL A 1020 -24.32 -49.08 18.38
CA VAL A 1020 -25.67 -48.49 18.47
C VAL A 1020 -25.68 -47.01 18.92
N ILE A 1021 -26.71 -46.25 18.51
CA ILE A 1021 -27.03 -44.89 18.98
C ILE A 1021 -28.16 -44.94 20.03
N ALA A 1022 -28.08 -44.10 21.05
CA ALA A 1022 -29.20 -43.79 21.95
C ALA A 1022 -29.36 -42.27 22.13
N SER A 1023 -30.59 -41.83 22.43
CA SER A 1023 -30.94 -40.44 22.77
C SER A 1023 -31.66 -40.41 24.13
N PRO A 1024 -31.85 -39.22 24.73
CA PRO A 1024 -33.24 -38.73 24.79
C PRO A 1024 -33.42 -37.21 24.61
N THR A 1025 -34.70 -36.82 24.58
CA THR A 1025 -35.29 -35.46 24.48
C THR A 1025 -35.60 -34.89 25.90
N TYR A 1026 -36.26 -33.74 26.17
CA TYR A 1026 -37.10 -32.79 25.40
C TYR A 1026 -37.20 -31.42 26.16
N ALA A 1027 -37.74 -30.39 25.48
CA ALA A 1027 -38.60 -29.30 26.02
C ALA A 1027 -38.02 -27.90 26.33
N ALA A 1028 -38.90 -26.89 26.14
CA ALA A 1028 -38.80 -25.46 26.47
C ALA A 1028 -40.23 -24.92 26.75
N PRO A 1029 -40.44 -23.79 27.47
CA PRO A 1029 -40.60 -22.48 26.79
C PRO A 1029 -40.14 -21.24 27.62
N ALA A 1030 -40.40 -20.02 27.12
CA ALA A 1030 -40.13 -18.69 27.72
C ALA A 1030 -41.48 -17.99 28.15
N PRO A 1031 -41.61 -16.66 28.41
CA PRO A 1031 -40.65 -15.53 28.63
C PRO A 1031 -41.00 -14.58 29.82
N ALA A 1032 -40.17 -13.55 30.15
CA ALA A 1032 -40.58 -12.30 30.84
C ALA A 1032 -39.48 -11.19 30.93
N THR A 1033 -39.90 -9.92 31.10
CA THR A 1033 -39.14 -8.69 31.50
C THR A 1033 -40.07 -7.83 32.41
N PRO A 1034 -39.74 -6.63 33.00
CA PRO A 1034 -38.50 -5.81 33.00
C PRO A 1034 -38.06 -5.22 34.40
N THR A 1035 -37.11 -4.26 34.38
CA THR A 1035 -36.68 -3.17 35.33
C THR A 1035 -37.43 -2.87 36.66
N PRO A 1036 -36.80 -2.25 37.72
CA PRO A 1036 -35.99 -1.00 37.61
C PRO A 1036 -34.78 -0.72 38.53
N GLN A 1037 -34.09 0.38 38.16
CA GLN A 1037 -33.05 1.18 38.86
C GLN A 1037 -33.59 1.94 40.11
N PRO A 1038 -32.75 2.41 41.07
CA PRO A 1038 -32.19 3.77 40.95
C PRO A 1038 -30.82 4.13 41.64
N SER A 1039 -30.06 4.97 40.93
CA SER A 1039 -29.49 6.28 41.36
C SER A 1039 -28.20 6.42 42.21
N ASN A 1040 -27.19 7.01 41.54
CA ASN A 1040 -26.56 8.32 41.85
C ASN A 1040 -25.40 8.52 42.85
N LEU A 1041 -24.45 9.36 42.38
CA LEU A 1041 -23.53 10.28 43.10
C LEU A 1041 -22.40 9.68 43.96
N TYR A 1042 -21.15 10.08 43.65
CA TYR A 1042 -20.50 11.18 44.37
C TYR A 1042 -19.33 11.81 43.57
N LYS A 1043 -18.85 12.99 44.01
CA LYS A 1043 -17.71 13.74 43.42
C LYS A 1043 -16.53 13.83 44.39
N ALA A 1044 -15.31 13.80 43.84
CA ALA A 1044 -14.10 14.54 44.23
C ALA A 1044 -13.47 14.36 45.64
N GLY A 1045 -12.15 14.63 45.74
CA GLY A 1045 -11.30 14.46 46.94
C GLY A 1045 -10.48 13.17 46.86
N ALA A 1046 -9.19 13.11 46.51
CA ALA A 1046 -8.05 14.03 46.57
C ALA A 1046 -7.36 14.16 47.97
N VAL A 1047 -6.02 14.14 47.94
CA VAL A 1047 -5.07 14.54 49.00
C VAL A 1047 -4.75 13.52 50.14
N SER A 1048 -3.95 12.49 49.76
CA SER A 1048 -2.60 12.23 50.33
C SER A 1048 -2.35 11.47 51.66
N THR A 1049 -1.06 11.13 51.84
CA THR A 1049 -0.28 10.78 53.05
C THR A 1049 -0.35 9.37 53.66
N PHE A 1050 0.86 8.82 53.86
CA PHE A 1050 1.38 7.79 54.80
C PHE A 1050 0.43 6.73 55.43
N GLY A 1051 0.81 5.44 55.55
CA GLY A 1051 2.03 4.77 55.07
C GLY A 1051 2.51 3.63 55.99
N SER A 1052 3.14 2.61 55.38
CA SER A 1052 4.01 1.58 56.00
C SER A 1052 3.39 0.48 56.90
N VAL A 1053 4.20 -0.59 57.08
CA VAL A 1053 4.15 -1.63 58.13
C VAL A 1053 3.31 -2.92 57.88
N PHE A 1054 4.01 -3.99 57.48
CA PHE A 1054 4.00 -5.41 58.00
C PHE A 1054 2.67 -6.13 58.37
N VAL A 1055 2.50 -7.46 58.23
CA VAL A 1055 3.17 -8.54 57.45
C VAL A 1055 2.35 -9.84 57.63
N ALA A 1056 2.53 -10.86 56.76
CA ALA A 1056 2.05 -12.25 56.93
C ALA A 1056 0.50 -12.44 56.93
N LEU A 1057 -0.07 -13.64 56.71
CA LEU A 1057 0.46 -14.99 56.39
C LEU A 1057 -0.51 -15.73 55.42
N ALA A 1058 -0.19 -16.99 55.08
CA ALA A 1058 -0.94 -17.87 54.18
C ALA A 1058 -2.41 -18.14 54.62
N GLY A 1059 -3.33 -18.59 53.75
CA GLY A 1059 -3.23 -18.88 52.30
C GLY A 1059 -4.20 -19.98 51.85
N ALA A 1060 -4.02 -20.49 50.62
CA ALA A 1060 -4.65 -21.69 50.01
C ALA A 1060 -6.17 -21.69 49.68
N ALA A 1061 -6.47 -21.77 48.37
CA ALA A 1061 -7.58 -22.48 47.67
C ALA A 1061 -9.04 -22.37 48.20
N LEU A 1062 -10.03 -22.03 47.38
CA LEU A 1062 -10.49 -22.82 46.22
C LEU A 1062 -11.30 -21.98 45.20
N MET A 1063 -11.38 -22.49 43.96
CA MET A 1063 -12.41 -22.28 42.91
C MET A 1063 -13.36 -21.06 43.01
N PHE A 1064 -13.20 -20.10 42.08
CA PHE A 1064 -14.12 -19.97 40.94
C PHE A 1064 -13.45 -19.22 39.77
#